data_AF-A0A0C1N084-F1
#
_entry.id   AF-A0A0C1N084-F1
#
_cell.length_a   1.000
_cell.length_b   1.000
_cell.length_c   1.000
_cell.angle_alpha   90.00
_cell.angle_beta   90.00
_cell.angle_gamma   90.00
#
_symmetry.space_group_name_H-M   'P 1'
#
loop_
_entity.id
_entity.type
_entity.pdbx_description
1 polymer ?
#
loop_
_entity_poly.entity_id
_entity_poly.type
_entity_poly.pdbx_seq_one_letter_code
_entity_poly.pdbx_strand_id
1 'polypeptide(L)'
;MKETQIDNLIVPINIQALCVGSEDSTQNAFIKREADFSQLPYVDSSGGWQNYKANISENILTNPFEDDQTSLEQGIHLHWALPDALTNGEAQDNLKFPLVPNRWLVVRIPFDNSNNPLTIKSWIIESDALSTNQNNSSYITVPVNYGQTNTQPYNYLGAVYDTSNWQENSSGQYYSNFTALGYGAVNFASCYQNCRSIFGLYDDVSDLPSETVNCTYLVIGWYSNSKNDFLRTISNGKGLDELVEQWLADNSWSIANNAEFDIANANSLYSGFVKNVAWNATNTNSTYLDISSANATVVFAESSIEALSAFISETYASDNRTIVEDLFNALQLGLLKNNSPNLTELDYKLHLKRFSQHSGSIIWTIVPGKENTGNDINIPLELADPLNQINILQQSYDRLTFSIQSLQYQIFSDWYKYMVVSYGNPPSNAPSAQDIQNFITNEITNSLNTLSTQKDDLLKKINNFQNNLKGLISNYDTLELKQAPTSRYYSPIDPTILLVNQDESWTYAGERNFTADGILSCRVSSQIVVSTGEVQGYLSNSNLPFLNDFNSLINEAIILTQSSNLQNGEVLPESIAINDWRQIPWLPLSLEWEAYYIPLAKANGNYDTNHIVNNFNFDQDANELTYSTTVNSSIFGQQETYRGCITLTPNTTYNLCERINEYLQYYPDSPYATKLQQAVDKIQKIPTSQTTVLAQILNGFNKALIMSKQTLQLQVYDPFDSTDNPFTNTTVQRAVGNQNISAPVPIDSFNPIIDGISCISRLRIIDAFGRYKDIPYNKIIYPSSANTYVQQGSNYIALYPRIVQPCRLQFEFLATDSKEAEANKSPAVNPICGWILINNINNALMFYDATGVPIGMLQVGQSKAIWRSAPSIYPFDTSLDACFLNKNAELYNLAKTIYNGVDNPFEYLSNLFKVIDSTCTKIVSKEQFFSNPALLGKPLALVQASIQLQLQGLSAVNESWDALSTDILNSNPLNRTNNQFTTVNFPVQLGDYQNFQDGLVGYFVSGGDDVDYSTFYSSETMGDNIQKSTNLLLQPYSIISKQPAKIISMLVDPTVPINANIGILPVTTISIPPDQYVQTLKNMYITFLTAPVISAMITSSSSLTSSIPLSKENGANWTWVQAQKQPDNSIKWTEVAITPDSTIFANNKQIIEGWLKLNQS
;
A
#
# COMPACT_ATOMS: atom_id res chain seq x y z
N MET A 1 4.61 34.14 55.58
CA MET A 1 3.91 33.87 54.31
C MET A 1 4.36 32.48 53.90
N LYS A 2 3.45 31.50 53.92
CA LYS A 2 3.75 30.16 53.35
C LYS A 2 3.96 30.39 51.85
N GLU A 3 5.12 30.05 51.31
CA GLU A 3 5.28 29.94 49.86
C GLU A 3 4.19 28.96 49.39
N THR A 4 3.31 29.42 48.51
CA THR A 4 2.36 28.55 47.82
C THR A 4 3.17 27.57 46.99
N GLN A 5 3.27 26.33 47.47
CA GLN A 5 3.88 25.22 46.74
C GLN A 5 3.13 25.05 45.41
N ILE A 6 3.85 25.13 44.30
CA ILE A 6 3.30 24.92 42.96
C ILE A 6 3.07 23.42 42.79
N ASP A 7 1.84 23.03 42.45
CA ASP A 7 1.52 21.63 42.15
C ASP A 7 1.94 21.30 40.70
N ASN A 8 2.98 20.47 40.56
CA ASN A 8 3.42 19.93 39.27
C ASN A 8 2.61 18.67 38.90
N LEU A 9 2.47 18.42 37.59
CA LEU A 9 1.81 17.22 37.06
C LEU A 9 2.78 16.03 37.13
N ILE A 10 2.36 14.94 37.76
CA ILE A 10 3.09 13.69 37.89
C ILE A 10 2.55 12.70 36.86
N VAL A 11 3.32 12.48 35.80
CA VAL A 11 3.02 11.56 34.71
C VAL A 11 3.64 10.19 35.01
N PRO A 12 2.86 9.10 35.07
CA PRO A 12 3.39 7.77 35.35
C PRO A 12 4.26 7.26 34.18
N ILE A 13 5.39 6.60 34.50
CA ILE A 13 6.23 5.90 33.53
C ILE A 13 6.56 4.49 34.00
N ASN A 14 6.73 3.57 33.05
CA ASN A 14 7.05 2.18 33.35
C ASN A 14 8.56 1.95 33.36
N ILE A 15 9.06 1.35 34.44
CA ILE A 15 10.48 1.08 34.67
C ILE A 15 10.71 -0.40 34.82
N GLN A 16 11.74 -0.88 34.13
CA GLN A 16 12.14 -2.27 34.11
C GLN A 16 13.60 -2.38 34.55
N ALA A 17 13.91 -3.48 35.23
CA ALA A 17 15.26 -3.83 35.65
C ALA A 17 15.67 -5.20 35.13
N LEU A 18 16.90 -5.28 34.62
CA LEU A 18 17.55 -6.50 34.20
C LEU A 18 18.82 -6.69 35.05
N CYS A 19 18.85 -7.76 35.84
CA CYS A 19 20.06 -8.18 36.54
C CYS A 19 20.91 -9.05 35.61
N VAL A 20 22.21 -8.79 35.56
CA VAL A 20 23.20 -9.57 34.82
C VAL A 20 24.24 -10.08 35.82
N GLY A 21 24.27 -11.40 36.03
CA GLY A 21 25.22 -12.05 36.91
C GLY A 21 26.59 -12.24 36.26
N SER A 22 27.54 -12.77 37.03
CA SER A 22 28.89 -13.04 36.53
C SER A 22 28.91 -14.03 35.36
N GLU A 23 28.08 -15.09 35.42
CA GLU A 23 27.96 -16.04 34.30
C GLU A 23 27.27 -15.40 33.09
N ASP A 24 26.18 -14.67 33.31
CA ASP A 24 25.41 -14.00 32.25
C ASP A 24 26.26 -13.00 31.46
N SER A 25 27.16 -12.28 32.13
CA SER A 25 28.06 -11.28 31.51
C SER A 25 29.04 -11.87 30.49
N THR A 26 29.19 -13.20 30.47
CA THR A 26 30.01 -13.92 29.49
C THR A 26 29.19 -14.58 28.37
N GLN A 27 27.86 -14.51 28.44
CA GLN A 27 26.97 -15.11 27.46
C GLN A 27 26.65 -14.14 26.32
N ASN A 28 26.66 -14.66 25.09
CA ASN A 28 26.22 -13.93 23.90
C ASN A 28 24.70 -14.07 23.80
N ALA A 29 23.98 -13.22 24.55
CA ALA A 29 22.52 -13.26 24.66
C ALA A 29 21.84 -11.97 24.20
N PHE A 30 22.61 -11.01 23.69
CA PHE A 30 22.15 -9.67 23.33
C PHE A 30 22.47 -9.34 21.87
N ILE A 31 21.62 -8.53 21.24
CA ILE A 31 21.90 -7.92 19.94
C ILE A 31 22.89 -6.76 20.08
N LYS A 32 23.54 -6.36 18.98
CA LYS A 32 24.29 -5.11 18.93
C LYS A 32 23.33 -3.93 18.82
N ARG A 33 23.84 -2.73 19.12
CA ARG A 33 23.16 -1.49 18.75
C ARG A 33 22.96 -1.42 17.23
N GLU A 34 21.88 -0.77 16.81
CA GLU A 34 21.50 -0.70 15.41
C GLU A 34 22.50 0.12 14.56
N ALA A 35 22.98 1.24 15.10
CA ALA A 35 23.92 2.13 14.43
C ALA A 35 25.10 2.51 15.33
N ASP A 36 26.28 2.63 14.73
CA ASP A 36 27.49 3.14 15.36
C ASP A 36 28.17 4.21 14.51
N PHE A 37 27.86 5.49 14.79
CA PHE A 37 28.42 6.62 14.06
C PHE A 37 29.91 6.87 14.37
N SER A 38 30.49 6.24 15.41
CA SER A 38 31.94 6.36 15.65
C SER A 38 32.77 5.73 14.54
N GLN A 39 32.14 4.91 13.71
CA GLN A 39 32.69 4.21 12.57
C GLN A 39 32.68 5.04 11.29
N LEU A 40 32.10 6.25 11.30
CA LEU A 40 32.06 7.10 10.12
C LEU A 40 33.49 7.51 9.67
N PRO A 41 33.77 7.48 8.35
CA PRO A 41 35.02 8.02 7.79
C PRO A 41 35.05 9.55 7.87
N TYR A 42 36.20 10.13 8.20
CA TYR A 42 36.42 11.58 8.16
C TYR A 42 37.89 11.95 8.08
N VAL A 43 38.14 13.24 7.78
CA VAL A 43 39.46 13.87 7.89
C VAL A 43 39.44 14.74 9.14
N ASP A 44 40.40 14.54 10.04
CA ASP A 44 40.52 15.33 11.27
C ASP A 44 41.10 16.73 11.02
N SER A 45 41.10 17.58 12.06
CA SER A 45 41.63 18.95 11.96
C SER A 45 43.13 19.04 11.63
N SER A 46 43.87 17.94 11.78
CA SER A 46 45.29 17.85 11.42
C SER A 46 45.51 17.36 9.97
N GLY A 47 44.43 17.03 9.25
CA GLY A 47 44.46 16.44 7.92
C GLY A 47 44.64 14.92 7.91
N GLY A 48 44.59 14.27 9.07
CA GLY A 48 44.70 12.82 9.22
C GLY A 48 43.40 12.11 8.83
N TRP A 49 43.52 10.98 8.14
CA TRP A 49 42.37 10.15 7.78
C TRP A 49 41.99 9.25 8.95
N GLN A 50 40.71 9.23 9.28
CA GLN A 50 40.12 8.41 10.33
C GLN A 50 39.09 7.46 9.71
N ASN A 51 39.06 6.20 10.18
CA ASN A 51 38.18 5.15 9.67
C ASN A 51 38.19 5.06 8.14
N TYR A 52 39.35 4.86 7.51
CA TYR A 52 39.46 4.83 6.04
C TYR A 52 38.67 3.66 5.43
N LYS A 53 37.42 3.94 5.02
CA LYS A 53 36.49 3.03 4.35
C LYS A 53 35.42 3.83 3.59
N ALA A 54 34.60 3.14 2.79
CA ALA A 54 33.50 3.76 2.06
C ALA A 54 32.51 4.47 3.00
N ASN A 55 32.11 5.70 2.67
CA ASN A 55 31.15 6.49 3.45
C ASN A 55 29.70 6.12 3.08
N ILE A 56 29.27 4.93 3.52
CA ILE A 56 27.97 4.31 3.23
C ILE A 56 27.35 3.76 4.51
N SER A 57 26.02 3.67 4.58
CA SER A 57 25.34 3.31 5.82
C SER A 57 25.62 1.88 6.30
N GLU A 58 25.83 0.93 5.39
CA GLU A 58 26.19 -0.45 5.73
C GLU A 58 27.45 -0.57 6.59
N ASN A 59 28.38 0.40 6.49
CA ASN A 59 29.61 0.40 7.28
C ASN A 59 29.43 0.87 8.74
N ILE A 60 28.23 1.32 9.10
CA ILE A 60 27.87 1.80 10.45
C ILE A 60 26.64 1.11 11.04
N LEU A 61 25.94 0.27 10.27
CA LEU A 61 24.72 -0.42 10.70
C LEU A 61 24.98 -1.90 10.95
N THR A 62 24.24 -2.46 11.91
CA THR A 62 24.25 -3.90 12.22
C THR A 62 23.26 -4.64 11.32
N ASN A 63 23.68 -5.78 10.73
CA ASN A 63 22.78 -6.64 9.98
C ASN A 63 22.08 -7.67 10.90
N PRO A 64 20.84 -8.08 10.56
CA PRO A 64 20.17 -9.14 11.28
C PRO A 64 21.01 -10.43 11.36
N PHE A 65 21.02 -11.05 12.54
CA PHE A 65 21.81 -12.24 12.83
C PHE A 65 23.34 -12.11 12.82
N GLU A 66 23.92 -10.91 12.80
CA GLU A 66 25.39 -10.69 12.86
C GLU A 66 25.94 -10.40 14.28
N ASP A 67 25.22 -10.85 15.31
CA ASP A 67 25.37 -10.40 16.71
C ASP A 67 25.95 -11.44 17.68
N ASP A 68 26.63 -12.46 17.17
CA ASP A 68 27.01 -13.67 17.92
C ASP A 68 28.09 -13.46 19.03
N GLN A 69 28.30 -12.24 19.53
CA GLN A 69 29.38 -11.86 20.48
C GLN A 69 29.03 -10.68 21.44
N THR A 70 27.76 -10.27 21.61
CA THR A 70 27.44 -9.12 22.51
C THR A 70 26.99 -9.58 23.90
N SER A 71 27.61 -9.01 24.93
CA SER A 71 27.28 -9.20 26.33
C SER A 71 27.05 -7.86 27.05
N LEU A 72 26.33 -7.90 28.17
CA LEU A 72 26.22 -6.76 29.08
C LEU A 72 27.12 -6.97 30.31
N GLU A 73 27.60 -5.87 30.87
CA GLU A 73 28.41 -5.84 32.09
C GLU A 73 27.63 -6.41 33.30
N GLN A 74 28.34 -7.03 34.24
CA GLN A 74 27.73 -7.53 35.47
C GLN A 74 27.16 -6.37 36.30
N GLY A 75 25.88 -6.46 36.67
CA GLY A 75 25.22 -5.47 37.53
C GLY A 75 23.72 -5.37 37.26
N ILE A 76 23.16 -4.18 37.51
CA ILE A 76 21.74 -3.89 37.28
C ILE A 76 21.59 -2.87 36.15
N HIS A 77 20.80 -3.25 35.14
CA HIS A 77 20.45 -2.41 34.01
C HIS A 77 19.01 -1.94 34.12
N LEU A 78 18.81 -0.63 34.09
CA LEU A 78 17.49 -0.02 34.11
C LEU A 78 17.12 0.49 32.72
N HIS A 79 15.88 0.30 32.33
CA HIS A 79 15.29 0.86 31.12
C HIS A 79 13.87 1.31 31.42
N TRP A 80 13.48 2.49 30.95
CA TRP A 80 12.12 2.99 31.13
C TRP A 80 11.48 3.37 29.80
N ALA A 81 10.17 3.12 29.71
CA ALA A 81 9.38 3.49 28.55
C ALA A 81 8.91 4.95 28.65
N LEU A 82 8.99 5.67 27.54
CA LEU A 82 8.35 6.98 27.41
C LEU A 82 6.86 6.80 27.19
N PRO A 83 5.99 7.66 27.75
CA PRO A 83 4.55 7.64 27.47
C PRO A 83 4.22 7.80 25.98
N ASP A 84 3.16 7.16 25.51
CA ASP A 84 2.82 7.11 24.07
C ASP A 84 2.55 8.48 23.44
N ALA A 85 1.98 9.41 24.21
CA ALA A 85 1.77 10.80 23.76
C ALA A 85 3.09 11.47 23.33
N LEU A 86 4.24 10.98 23.82
CA LEU A 86 5.57 11.48 23.47
C LEU A 86 6.30 10.64 22.41
N THR A 87 5.72 9.51 22.00
CA THR A 87 6.30 8.59 21.01
C THR A 87 5.45 8.45 19.76
N ASN A 88 4.36 9.21 19.63
CA ASN A 88 3.53 9.29 18.44
C ASN A 88 3.89 10.52 17.60
N GLY A 89 4.01 10.33 16.28
CA GLY A 89 4.29 11.39 15.34
C GLY A 89 3.03 11.88 14.61
N GLU A 90 2.89 13.18 14.42
CA GLU A 90 1.82 13.76 13.62
C GLU A 90 2.24 13.91 12.15
N ALA A 91 1.38 13.43 11.23
CA ALA A 91 1.56 13.58 9.79
C ALA A 91 0.76 14.79 9.28
N GLN A 92 1.44 15.92 9.06
CA GLN A 92 0.88 17.08 8.34
C GLN A 92 1.53 17.20 6.95
N ASP A 93 2.82 17.54 6.88
CA ASP A 93 3.65 17.54 5.65
C ASP A 93 4.93 16.69 5.80
N ASN A 94 5.49 16.66 7.01
CA ASN A 94 6.57 15.78 7.44
C ASN A 94 6.18 15.18 8.79
N LEU A 95 6.63 13.95 9.06
CA LEU A 95 6.40 13.31 10.35
C LEU A 95 7.15 14.07 11.44
N LYS A 96 6.42 14.66 12.39
CA LYS A 96 6.99 15.39 13.54
C LYS A 96 6.66 14.67 14.82
N PHE A 97 7.70 14.41 15.63
CA PHE A 97 7.55 13.85 16.97
C PHE A 97 7.67 14.97 18.02
N PRO A 98 6.95 14.86 19.14
CA PRO A 98 7.08 15.77 20.26
C PRO A 98 8.46 15.63 20.93
N LEU A 99 8.87 16.69 21.62
CA LEU A 99 10.09 16.68 22.44
C LEU A 99 9.88 15.84 23.69
N VAL A 100 10.92 15.13 24.12
CA VAL A 100 10.88 14.22 25.26
C VAL A 100 11.68 14.79 26.45
N PRO A 101 11.40 14.38 27.70
CA PRO A 101 12.20 14.76 28.85
C PRO A 101 13.67 14.39 28.67
N ASN A 102 14.55 15.33 29.00
CA ASN A 102 15.99 15.23 28.73
C ASN A 102 16.85 15.28 30.00
N ARG A 103 16.23 15.34 31.17
CA ARG A 103 16.89 15.22 32.47
C ARG A 103 16.20 14.13 33.27
N TRP A 104 16.98 13.23 33.86
CA TRP A 104 16.46 12.14 34.67
C TRP A 104 17.24 11.98 35.96
N LEU A 105 16.53 11.95 37.08
CA LEU A 105 17.04 11.58 38.39
C LEU A 105 16.75 10.10 38.59
N VAL A 106 17.77 9.29 38.82
CA VAL A 106 17.65 7.88 39.15
C VAL A 106 18.12 7.67 40.58
N VAL A 107 17.31 6.99 41.40
CA VAL A 107 17.58 6.78 42.82
C VAL A 107 17.51 5.28 43.14
N ARG A 108 18.59 4.72 43.68
CA ARG A 108 18.64 3.36 44.22
C ARG A 108 18.46 3.38 45.73
N ILE A 109 17.48 2.63 46.21
CA ILE A 109 17.11 2.48 47.60
C ILE A 109 17.29 1.01 48.00
N PRO A 110 18.42 0.63 48.61
CA PRO A 110 18.61 -0.73 49.11
C PRO A 110 17.86 -0.91 50.44
N PHE A 111 17.35 -2.12 50.69
CA PHE A 111 16.65 -2.46 51.93
C PHE A 111 17.37 -3.57 52.68
N ASP A 112 17.41 -3.46 54.02
CA ASP A 112 17.88 -4.54 54.88
C ASP A 112 16.84 -5.67 55.01
N ASN A 113 17.20 -6.77 55.69
CA ASN A 113 16.31 -7.90 55.93
C ASN A 113 15.07 -7.56 56.79
N SER A 114 15.07 -6.42 57.48
CA SER A 114 13.93 -5.90 58.26
C SER A 114 13.12 -4.87 57.45
N ASN A 115 13.40 -4.75 56.15
CA ASN A 115 12.77 -3.82 55.21
C ASN A 115 12.99 -2.33 55.56
N ASN A 116 14.09 -1.98 56.22
CA ASN A 116 14.49 -0.59 56.43
C ASN A 116 15.40 -0.12 55.28
N PRO A 117 15.24 1.13 54.79
CA PRO A 117 16.12 1.67 53.76
C PRO A 117 17.54 1.85 54.29
N LEU A 118 18.52 1.42 53.50
CA LEU A 118 19.95 1.61 53.67
C LEU A 118 20.41 2.90 52.96
N THR A 119 21.73 3.13 52.89
CA THR A 119 22.31 4.28 52.19
C THR A 119 21.86 4.34 50.73
N ILE A 120 21.11 5.38 50.39
CA ILE A 120 20.64 5.66 49.04
C ILE A 120 21.79 6.16 48.16
N LYS A 121 21.77 5.78 46.87
CA LYS A 121 22.67 6.29 45.83
C LYS A 121 21.83 6.88 44.71
N SER A 122 22.25 7.99 44.11
CA SER A 122 21.46 8.65 43.07
C SER A 122 22.30 9.28 41.97
N TRP A 123 21.76 9.32 40.76
CA TRP A 123 22.40 9.83 39.57
C TRP A 123 21.51 10.81 38.81
N ILE A 124 22.13 11.76 38.11
CA ILE A 124 21.48 12.63 37.13
C ILE A 124 21.95 12.24 35.74
N ILE A 125 20.99 12.04 34.82
CA ILE A 125 21.25 11.74 33.42
C ILE A 125 20.83 12.96 32.59
N GLU A 126 21.76 13.47 31.79
CA GLU A 126 21.50 14.45 30.74
C GLU A 126 21.41 13.72 29.40
N SER A 127 20.20 13.35 29.00
CA SER A 127 19.94 12.48 27.83
C SER A 127 20.36 13.12 26.50
N ASP A 128 20.34 14.45 26.41
CA ASP A 128 20.67 15.22 25.21
C ASP A 128 22.08 15.82 25.26
N ALA A 129 22.88 15.57 26.30
CA ALA A 129 24.24 16.10 26.39
C ALA A 129 25.14 15.52 25.30
N LEU A 130 25.93 16.37 24.67
CA LEU A 130 26.88 16.00 23.62
C LEU A 130 28.32 16.15 24.08
N SER A 131 29.15 15.17 23.73
CA SER A 131 30.60 15.23 23.92
C SER A 131 31.35 14.77 22.69
N THR A 132 32.50 15.37 22.42
CA THR A 132 33.43 14.93 21.36
C THR A 132 34.30 13.76 21.80
N ASN A 133 34.48 13.57 23.13
CA ASN A 133 35.30 12.52 23.70
C ASN A 133 34.43 11.42 24.31
N GLN A 134 34.89 10.18 24.21
CA GLN A 134 34.26 9.06 24.90
C GLN A 134 34.51 9.21 26.40
N ASN A 135 33.47 9.53 27.17
CA ASN A 135 33.59 9.72 28.62
C ASN A 135 33.15 8.47 29.42
N ASN A 136 32.43 7.52 28.78
CA ASN A 136 31.85 6.34 29.42
C ASN A 136 32.14 5.05 28.62
N SER A 137 32.15 3.91 29.32
CA SER A 137 32.27 2.57 28.71
C SER A 137 31.04 2.20 27.88
N SER A 138 29.84 2.55 28.34
CA SER A 138 28.59 2.47 27.58
C SER A 138 28.32 3.82 26.91
N TYR A 139 28.42 3.85 25.59
CA TYR A 139 28.29 5.09 24.81
C TYR A 139 27.32 4.92 23.65
N ILE A 140 26.55 5.97 23.37
CA ILE A 140 25.72 6.09 22.16
C ILE A 140 26.35 7.19 21.30
N THR A 141 26.41 6.99 20.00
CA THR A 141 26.91 8.00 19.05
C THR A 141 25.78 8.52 18.18
N VAL A 142 25.86 9.79 17.81
CA VAL A 142 24.90 10.45 16.91
C VAL A 142 25.64 11.30 15.88
N PRO A 143 25.09 11.44 14.66
CA PRO A 143 25.73 12.24 13.61
C PRO A 143 25.64 13.73 13.97
N VAL A 144 26.78 14.40 14.05
CA VAL A 144 26.91 15.84 14.33
C VAL A 144 28.00 16.40 13.44
N ASN A 145 27.79 17.54 12.80
CA ASN A 145 28.70 18.10 11.79
C ASN A 145 28.97 17.18 10.58
N TYR A 146 28.10 16.19 10.32
CA TYR A 146 28.20 15.35 9.13
C TYR A 146 28.23 16.20 7.85
N GLY A 147 29.14 15.88 6.94
CA GLY A 147 29.36 16.65 5.70
C GLY A 147 30.24 17.90 5.85
N GLN A 148 30.67 18.25 7.06
CA GLN A 148 31.62 19.34 7.28
C GLN A 148 33.06 18.84 7.20
N THR A 149 33.92 19.61 6.54
CA THR A 149 35.33 19.26 6.34
C THR A 149 36.16 19.45 7.62
N ASN A 150 37.17 18.62 7.82
CA ASN A 150 38.14 18.70 8.92
C ASN A 150 37.52 18.65 10.33
N THR A 151 36.36 17.99 10.48
CA THR A 151 35.66 17.84 11.77
C THR A 151 35.21 16.40 11.99
N GLN A 152 35.09 16.01 13.26
CA GLN A 152 34.51 14.73 13.65
C GLN A 152 32.99 14.73 13.32
N PRO A 153 32.49 13.78 12.51
CA PRO A 153 31.11 13.80 11.99
C PRO A 153 30.11 13.16 12.96
N TYR A 154 30.49 12.95 14.22
CA TYR A 154 29.66 12.36 15.26
C TYR A 154 30.06 12.90 16.63
N ASN A 155 29.11 12.87 17.57
CA ASN A 155 29.37 13.08 18.99
C ASN A 155 28.83 11.90 19.81
N TYR A 156 29.31 11.76 21.04
CA TYR A 156 28.76 10.88 22.05
C TYR A 156 27.54 11.55 22.70
N LEU A 157 26.44 10.82 22.81
CA LEU A 157 25.15 11.29 23.34
C LEU A 157 24.86 10.69 24.71
N GLY A 158 24.43 11.55 25.64
CA GLY A 158 24.08 11.18 27.00
C GLY A 158 25.25 11.35 27.96
N ALA A 159 24.97 11.84 29.17
CA ALA A 159 25.93 11.95 30.25
C ALA A 159 25.29 11.54 31.59
N VAL A 160 26.06 10.89 32.46
CA VAL A 160 25.61 10.41 33.78
C VAL A 160 26.50 11.02 34.85
N TYR A 161 25.89 11.63 35.87
CA TYR A 161 26.57 12.31 36.97
C TYR A 161 26.09 11.78 38.31
N ASP A 162 26.97 11.74 39.32
CA ASP A 162 26.53 11.62 40.71
C ASP A 162 25.70 12.86 41.08
N THR A 163 24.53 12.64 41.69
CA THR A 163 23.61 13.72 42.06
C THR A 163 24.26 14.76 42.97
N SER A 164 25.19 14.37 43.85
CA SER A 164 25.84 15.32 44.76
C SER A 164 26.71 16.35 44.03
N ASN A 165 27.21 15.99 42.84
CA ASN A 165 28.19 16.77 42.07
C ASN A 165 27.56 17.48 40.87
N TRP A 166 26.28 17.24 40.61
CA TRP A 166 25.60 17.76 39.43
C TRP A 166 25.20 19.25 39.58
N GLN A 167 25.36 19.97 38.48
CA GLN A 167 24.85 21.33 38.28
C GLN A 167 24.49 21.49 36.80
N GLU A 168 23.35 22.11 36.51
CA GLU A 168 22.92 22.37 35.13
C GLU A 168 23.94 23.27 34.41
N ASN A 169 24.45 22.83 33.27
CA ASN A 169 25.45 23.58 32.52
C ASN A 169 24.81 24.30 31.32
N SER A 170 24.40 25.55 31.52
CA SER A 170 23.81 26.37 30.45
C SER A 170 24.74 26.62 29.24
N SER A 171 26.04 26.36 29.36
CA SER A 171 27.02 26.51 28.28
C SER A 171 27.45 25.19 27.64
N GLY A 172 26.85 24.07 28.05
CA GLY A 172 27.07 22.75 27.46
C GLY A 172 26.60 22.66 26.00
N GLN A 173 27.09 21.63 25.29
CA GLN A 173 26.57 21.27 23.97
C GLN A 173 25.46 20.24 24.15
N TYR A 174 24.29 20.51 23.55
CA TYR A 174 23.10 19.68 23.68
C TYR A 174 22.51 19.36 22.29
N TYR A 175 21.95 18.17 22.16
CA TYR A 175 21.30 17.71 20.93
C TYR A 175 19.99 18.47 20.72
N SER A 176 19.90 19.18 19.60
CA SER A 176 18.70 19.97 19.29
C SER A 176 17.54 19.07 18.87
N ASN A 177 16.30 19.47 19.20
CA ASN A 177 15.08 18.75 18.87
C ASN A 177 15.11 17.26 19.29
N PHE A 178 15.48 17.00 20.55
CA PHE A 178 15.55 15.65 21.09
C PHE A 178 14.15 15.02 21.24
N THR A 179 13.90 13.95 20.47
CA THR A 179 12.63 13.22 20.41
C THR A 179 12.85 11.73 20.67
N ALA A 180 11.76 10.95 20.76
CA ALA A 180 11.82 9.50 20.94
C ALA A 180 12.58 8.73 19.83
N LEU A 181 12.76 9.34 18.64
CA LEU A 181 13.49 8.74 17.52
C LEU A 181 15.01 8.95 17.58
N GLY A 182 15.52 9.81 18.48
CA GLY A 182 16.95 10.11 18.55
C GLY A 182 17.53 10.55 17.21
N TYR A 183 18.44 9.74 16.64
CA TYR A 183 19.06 9.96 15.32
C TYR A 183 18.21 9.50 14.12
N GLY A 184 16.94 9.12 14.34
CA GLY A 184 16.00 8.68 13.30
C GLY A 184 15.68 7.18 13.31
N ALA A 185 16.13 6.42 14.32
CA ALA A 185 15.80 5.01 14.47
C ALA A 185 14.47 4.82 15.20
N VAL A 186 13.58 3.99 14.65
CA VAL A 186 12.22 3.76 15.19
C VAL A 186 12.25 3.15 16.60
N ASN A 187 13.25 2.31 16.89
CA ASN A 187 13.41 1.62 18.17
C ASN A 187 14.36 2.36 19.14
N PHE A 188 14.75 3.62 18.85
CA PHE A 188 15.78 4.32 19.61
C PHE A 188 15.47 4.36 21.10
N ALA A 189 14.32 4.91 21.50
CA ALA A 189 13.92 4.98 22.90
C ALA A 189 13.43 3.63 23.48
N SER A 190 12.95 2.72 22.63
CA SER A 190 12.31 1.49 23.06
C SER A 190 13.28 0.31 23.23
N CYS A 191 14.47 0.37 22.64
CA CYS A 191 15.52 -0.65 22.75
C CYS A 191 16.70 -0.11 23.57
N TYR A 192 16.98 -0.77 24.70
CA TYR A 192 18.06 -0.39 25.62
C TYR A 192 19.42 -0.29 24.93
N GLN A 193 19.75 -1.17 23.99
CA GLN A 193 21.03 -1.14 23.27
C GLN A 193 21.26 0.17 22.50
N ASN A 194 20.17 0.84 22.09
CA ASN A 194 20.22 2.09 21.33
C ASN A 194 20.18 3.35 22.22
N CYS A 195 19.79 3.22 23.50
CA CYS A 195 19.58 4.36 24.40
C CYS A 195 20.10 4.16 25.85
N ARG A 196 21.02 3.21 26.06
CA ARG A 196 21.50 2.76 27.38
C ARG A 196 22.00 3.84 28.33
N SER A 197 22.51 4.96 27.82
CA SER A 197 23.02 6.11 28.58
C SER A 197 22.08 7.33 28.54
N ILE A 198 20.84 7.12 28.09
CA ILE A 198 19.90 8.17 27.68
C ILE A 198 18.53 7.94 28.33
N PHE A 199 17.90 6.79 28.06
CA PHE A 199 16.67 6.31 28.69
C PHE A 199 16.92 5.02 29.48
N GLY A 200 18.16 4.86 29.93
CA GLY A 200 18.61 3.74 30.73
C GLY A 200 19.76 4.13 31.64
N LEU A 201 20.05 3.24 32.58
CA LEU A 201 21.19 3.36 33.47
C LEU A 201 21.83 1.98 33.66
N TYR A 202 23.15 1.94 33.79
CA TYR A 202 23.88 0.81 34.31
C TYR A 202 24.38 1.14 35.71
N ASP A 203 24.01 0.32 36.69
CA ASP A 203 24.52 0.37 38.06
C ASP A 203 25.44 -0.84 38.30
N ASP A 204 26.72 -0.56 38.55
CA ASP A 204 27.75 -1.57 38.81
C ASP A 204 27.56 -2.32 40.14
N VAL A 205 26.68 -1.80 41.02
CA VAL A 205 26.31 -2.38 42.32
C VAL A 205 27.51 -2.80 43.21
N SER A 206 28.70 -2.26 42.93
CA SER A 206 29.95 -2.62 43.59
C SER A 206 30.02 -2.13 45.04
N ASP A 207 29.18 -1.16 45.39
CA ASP A 207 29.05 -0.59 46.72
C ASP A 207 27.98 -1.27 47.59
N LEU A 208 27.22 -2.23 47.05
CA LEU A 208 26.26 -3.03 47.82
C LEU A 208 26.98 -4.12 48.66
N PRO A 209 26.41 -4.51 49.82
CA PRO A 209 27.01 -5.53 50.66
C PRO A 209 27.00 -6.92 50.00
N SER A 210 27.82 -7.83 50.51
CA SER A 210 28.01 -9.17 49.94
C SER A 210 26.81 -10.13 50.10
N GLU A 211 25.84 -9.78 50.93
CA GLU A 211 24.59 -10.54 51.14
C GLU A 211 23.55 -10.22 50.05
N THR A 212 22.45 -10.98 50.01
CA THR A 212 21.34 -10.64 49.10
C THR A 212 20.64 -9.37 49.60
N VAL A 213 20.48 -8.39 48.70
CA VAL A 213 19.83 -7.11 49.00
C VAL A 213 18.72 -6.86 48.00
N ASN A 214 17.56 -6.43 48.50
CA ASN A 214 16.47 -5.95 47.66
C ASN A 214 16.63 -4.45 47.44
N CYS A 215 16.62 -4.04 46.18
CA CYS A 215 16.71 -2.64 45.79
C CYS A 215 15.38 -2.17 45.19
N THR A 216 14.97 -0.95 45.52
CA THR A 216 13.98 -0.18 44.74
C THR A 216 14.71 0.87 43.93
N TYR A 217 14.40 0.96 42.65
CA TYR A 217 14.90 1.99 41.75
C TYR A 217 13.76 2.91 41.34
N LEU A 218 13.88 4.19 41.67
CA LEU A 218 12.96 5.27 41.31
C LEU A 218 13.59 6.10 40.19
N VAL A 219 12.81 6.46 39.18
CA VAL A 219 13.23 7.41 38.13
C VAL A 219 12.25 8.58 38.11
N ILE A 220 12.80 9.79 37.97
CA ILE A 220 12.04 11.04 37.85
C ILE A 220 12.62 11.85 36.68
N GLY A 221 11.82 12.09 35.64
CA GLY A 221 12.19 12.86 34.45
C GLY A 221 11.59 14.26 34.43
N TRP A 222 12.30 15.22 33.84
CA TRP A 222 11.79 16.57 33.57
C TRP A 222 12.47 17.20 32.34
N TYR A 223 11.92 18.32 31.88
CA TYR A 223 12.52 19.14 30.83
C TYR A 223 13.50 20.16 31.42
N SER A 224 14.74 20.19 30.94
CA SER A 224 15.71 21.23 31.36
C SER A 224 15.24 22.65 31.00
N ASN A 225 14.45 22.78 29.94
CA ASN A 225 13.79 24.01 29.53
C ASN A 225 12.26 23.83 29.53
N SER A 226 11.57 24.50 30.45
CA SER A 226 10.11 24.40 30.62
C SER A 226 9.32 24.82 29.38
N LYS A 227 9.90 25.59 28.43
CA LYS A 227 9.23 25.92 27.16
C LYS A 227 9.02 24.70 26.25
N ASN A 228 9.78 23.64 26.45
CA ASN A 228 9.66 22.39 25.68
C ASN A 228 8.59 21.47 26.26
N ASP A 229 8.06 21.77 27.44
CA ASP A 229 6.99 21.03 28.08
C ASP A 229 5.66 21.23 27.30
N PHE A 230 4.91 20.15 27.10
CA PHE A 230 3.62 20.20 26.42
C PHE A 230 2.63 21.12 27.13
N LEU A 231 2.68 21.20 28.47
CA LEU A 231 1.84 22.11 29.27
C LEU A 231 2.07 23.57 28.89
N ARG A 232 3.28 23.94 28.45
CA ARG A 232 3.58 25.30 27.95
C ARG A 232 3.25 25.46 26.48
N THR A 233 3.39 24.41 25.69
CA THR A 233 3.10 24.43 24.24
C THR A 233 1.60 24.67 23.96
N ILE A 234 0.72 24.08 24.77
CA ILE A 234 -0.75 24.23 24.66
C ILE A 234 -1.21 25.62 25.13
N SER A 235 -0.43 26.30 25.99
CA SER A 235 -0.85 27.47 26.75
C SER A 235 -0.93 28.84 26.01
N ASN A 236 -0.81 28.87 24.69
CA ASN A 236 -0.71 30.12 23.92
C ASN A 236 -2.06 30.80 23.53
N GLY A 237 -3.17 30.52 24.23
CA GLY A 237 -4.50 31.08 23.94
C GLY A 237 -5.44 31.19 25.16
N LYS A 238 -6.54 31.97 25.07
CA LYS A 238 -7.56 32.07 26.14
C LYS A 238 -8.42 30.79 26.18
N GLY A 239 -8.52 30.15 27.35
CA GLY A 239 -9.23 28.87 27.55
C GLY A 239 -8.29 27.72 27.95
N LEU A 240 -7.34 27.98 28.85
CA LEU A 240 -6.21 27.09 29.15
C LEU A 240 -6.61 25.72 29.68
N ASP A 241 -7.56 25.69 30.61
CA ASP A 241 -7.94 24.45 31.31
C ASP A 241 -8.70 23.51 30.35
N GLU A 242 -9.66 24.02 29.58
CA GLU A 242 -10.40 23.24 28.57
C GLU A 242 -9.46 22.68 27.47
N LEU A 243 -8.45 23.44 27.04
CA LEU A 243 -7.50 23.00 26.02
C LEU A 243 -6.56 21.90 26.52
N VAL A 244 -6.13 21.95 27.77
CA VAL A 244 -5.29 20.90 28.36
C VAL A 244 -6.12 19.65 28.66
N GLU A 245 -7.33 19.80 29.18
CA GLU A 245 -8.24 18.66 29.35
C GLU A 245 -8.53 17.98 28.00
N GLN A 246 -8.78 18.76 26.95
CA GLN A 246 -8.97 18.23 25.60
C GLN A 246 -7.70 17.54 25.10
N TRP A 247 -6.53 18.15 25.26
CA TRP A 247 -5.27 17.54 24.82
C TRP A 247 -4.97 16.23 25.56
N LEU A 248 -5.22 16.18 26.88
CA LEU A 248 -5.07 14.96 27.67
C LEU A 248 -6.02 13.89 27.15
N ALA A 249 -7.29 14.21 26.93
CA ALA A 249 -8.26 13.27 26.38
C ALA A 249 -7.87 12.76 24.98
N ASP A 250 -7.44 13.66 24.08
CA ASP A 250 -6.99 13.32 22.72
C ASP A 250 -5.75 12.40 22.74
N ASN A 251 -4.96 12.44 23.82
CA ASN A 251 -3.78 11.60 24.03
C ASN A 251 -4.03 10.42 25.00
N SER A 252 -5.28 10.12 25.34
CA SER A 252 -5.66 9.06 26.28
C SER A 252 -5.05 9.21 27.68
N TRP A 253 -4.93 10.44 28.18
CA TRP A 253 -4.49 10.78 29.53
C TRP A 253 -5.63 11.38 30.35
N SER A 254 -5.54 11.28 31.67
CA SER A 254 -6.49 11.91 32.61
C SER A 254 -5.79 12.43 33.86
N ILE A 255 -6.50 13.18 34.70
CA ILE A 255 -6.02 13.60 36.02
C ILE A 255 -6.83 12.89 37.09
N ALA A 256 -6.15 12.19 38.01
CA ALA A 256 -6.76 11.43 39.07
C ALA A 256 -7.67 12.32 39.95
N ASN A 257 -8.92 11.88 40.13
CA ASN A 257 -9.97 12.59 40.86
C ASN A 257 -10.26 14.01 40.36
N ASN A 258 -9.93 14.34 39.11
CA ASN A 258 -10.08 15.69 38.52
C ASN A 258 -9.45 16.78 39.40
N ALA A 259 -8.24 16.53 39.92
CA ALA A 259 -7.54 17.52 40.74
C ALA A 259 -7.22 18.80 39.95
N GLU A 260 -7.54 19.95 40.54
CA GLU A 260 -7.20 21.26 39.98
C GLU A 260 -5.76 21.65 40.36
N PHE A 261 -5.01 22.20 39.41
CA PHE A 261 -3.67 22.73 39.62
C PHE A 261 -3.39 23.91 38.69
N ASP A 262 -2.43 24.76 39.03
CA ASP A 262 -2.08 25.94 38.23
C ASP A 262 -1.26 25.56 36.99
N ILE A 263 -1.97 25.17 35.92
CA ILE A 263 -1.40 24.73 34.64
C ILE A 263 -0.36 25.71 34.10
N ALA A 264 -0.58 27.02 34.27
CA ALA A 264 0.31 28.06 33.71
C ALA A 264 1.70 28.07 34.39
N ASN A 265 1.80 27.58 35.63
CA ASN A 265 3.04 27.56 36.40
C ASN A 265 3.56 26.14 36.69
N ALA A 266 2.73 25.11 36.54
CA ALA A 266 3.10 23.71 36.73
C ALA A 266 4.03 23.17 35.63
N ASN A 267 4.85 22.18 35.97
CA ASN A 267 5.67 21.43 35.02
C ASN A 267 5.23 19.96 35.02
N SER A 268 5.58 19.21 33.98
CA SER A 268 5.40 17.76 33.92
C SER A 268 6.64 17.04 34.48
N LEU A 269 6.42 16.19 35.48
CA LEU A 269 7.41 15.30 36.08
C LEU A 269 7.02 13.85 35.77
N TYR A 270 7.95 13.10 35.21
CA TYR A 270 7.70 11.73 34.74
C TYR A 270 8.24 10.75 35.76
N SER A 271 7.41 9.98 36.44
CA SER A 271 7.86 9.17 37.58
C SER A 271 7.30 7.76 37.62
N GLY A 272 8.15 6.83 38.04
CA GLY A 272 7.82 5.44 38.32
C GLY A 272 8.94 4.78 39.10
N PHE A 273 8.71 3.58 39.59
CA PHE A 273 9.75 2.78 40.26
C PHE A 273 9.54 1.28 40.07
N VAL A 274 10.66 0.55 40.11
CA VAL A 274 10.70 -0.91 40.19
C VAL A 274 11.21 -1.31 41.57
N LYS A 275 10.43 -2.08 42.31
CA LYS A 275 10.74 -2.53 43.68
C LYS A 275 11.15 -4.00 43.73
N ASN A 276 11.78 -4.37 44.85
CA ASN A 276 12.19 -5.74 45.15
C ASN A 276 13.17 -6.34 44.14
N VAL A 277 14.02 -5.52 43.50
CA VAL A 277 15.08 -6.01 42.62
C VAL A 277 16.12 -6.71 43.49
N ALA A 278 16.09 -8.04 43.53
CA ALA A 278 16.97 -8.84 44.38
C ALA A 278 18.34 -9.00 43.72
N TRP A 279 19.37 -8.47 44.37
CA TRP A 279 20.76 -8.61 43.93
C TRP A 279 21.56 -9.46 44.92
N ASN A 280 22.40 -10.35 44.39
CA ASN A 280 23.34 -11.13 45.19
C ASN A 280 24.75 -11.04 44.60
N ALA A 281 25.65 -10.36 45.32
CA ALA A 281 27.02 -10.12 44.88
C ALA A 281 27.97 -11.33 45.02
N THR A 282 27.61 -12.36 45.80
CA THR A 282 28.49 -13.50 46.13
C THR A 282 28.10 -14.82 45.47
N ASN A 283 26.92 -14.90 44.86
CA ASN A 283 26.49 -16.10 44.16
C ASN A 283 27.08 -16.15 42.75
N THR A 284 28.24 -16.80 42.61
CA THR A 284 28.92 -16.96 41.32
C THR A 284 28.15 -17.81 40.29
N ASN A 285 27.11 -18.52 40.72
CA ASN A 285 26.28 -19.39 39.88
C ASN A 285 24.86 -18.82 39.63
N SER A 286 24.62 -17.54 39.92
CA SER A 286 23.33 -16.92 39.63
C SER A 286 23.24 -16.57 38.15
N THR A 287 22.70 -17.49 37.33
CA THR A 287 22.17 -17.15 36.01
C THR A 287 20.84 -16.45 36.19
N TYR A 288 20.80 -15.16 35.87
CA TYR A 288 19.56 -14.40 35.82
C TYR A 288 18.88 -14.61 34.46
N LEU A 289 19.65 -14.74 33.38
CA LEU A 289 19.12 -14.83 32.02
C LEU A 289 18.56 -16.21 31.69
N ASP A 290 17.41 -16.22 31.02
CA ASP A 290 16.86 -17.39 30.35
C ASP A 290 17.19 -17.32 28.85
N ILE A 291 18.14 -18.15 28.42
CA ILE A 291 18.61 -18.25 27.02
C ILE A 291 17.93 -19.39 26.23
N SER A 292 16.85 -19.97 26.76
CA SER A 292 16.09 -20.99 26.04
C SER A 292 15.37 -20.40 24.82
N SER A 293 15.12 -21.25 23.82
CA SER A 293 14.32 -20.89 22.64
C SER A 293 12.90 -20.48 23.03
N ALA A 294 12.34 -19.53 22.30
CA ALA A 294 10.97 -19.07 22.50
C ALA A 294 9.96 -20.14 22.06
N ASN A 295 8.92 -20.38 22.86
CA ASN A 295 7.82 -21.27 22.50
C ASN A 295 6.67 -20.47 21.87
N ALA A 296 6.65 -20.41 20.54
CA ALA A 296 5.63 -19.68 19.79
C ALA A 296 5.11 -20.49 18.60
N THR A 297 3.82 -20.34 18.32
CA THR A 297 3.21 -20.81 17.08
C THR A 297 3.45 -19.79 15.99
N VAL A 298 3.90 -20.26 14.82
CA VAL A 298 4.20 -19.41 13.66
C VAL A 298 3.19 -19.67 12.55
N VAL A 299 2.62 -18.60 12.02
CA VAL A 299 1.81 -18.62 10.80
C VAL A 299 2.48 -17.75 9.75
N PHE A 300 2.57 -18.26 8.53
CA PHE A 300 3.08 -17.52 7.38
C PHE A 300 1.98 -17.42 6.31
N ALA A 301 1.60 -16.20 5.95
CA ALA A 301 0.54 -15.92 5.00
C ALA A 301 0.86 -14.67 4.17
N GLU A 302 0.11 -14.39 3.11
CA GLU A 302 0.31 -13.15 2.35
C GLU A 302 -0.24 -11.91 3.08
N SER A 303 -1.31 -12.06 3.87
CA SER A 303 -1.91 -10.96 4.64
C SER A 303 -2.14 -11.31 6.11
N SER A 304 -2.27 -10.29 6.97
CA SER A 304 -2.61 -10.46 8.38
C SER A 304 -4.00 -11.04 8.63
N ILE A 305 -4.95 -10.74 7.73
CA ILE A 305 -6.32 -11.27 7.75
C ILE A 305 -6.28 -12.79 7.57
N GLU A 306 -5.57 -13.25 6.53
CA GLU A 306 -5.40 -14.68 6.25
C GLU A 306 -4.59 -15.39 7.34
N ALA A 307 -3.53 -14.75 7.85
CA ALA A 307 -2.72 -15.31 8.93
C ALA A 307 -3.54 -15.59 10.20
N LEU A 308 -4.38 -14.63 10.61
CA LEU A 308 -5.23 -14.77 11.79
C LEU A 308 -6.31 -15.84 11.58
N SER A 309 -6.98 -15.82 10.43
CA SER A 309 -7.98 -16.83 10.08
C SER A 309 -7.39 -18.24 10.07
N ALA A 310 -6.19 -18.40 9.50
CA ALA A 310 -5.48 -19.68 9.46
C ALA A 310 -5.11 -20.18 10.85
N PHE A 311 -4.60 -19.30 11.72
CA PHE A 311 -4.31 -19.64 13.12
C PHE A 311 -5.56 -20.14 13.85
N ILE A 312 -6.65 -19.37 13.80
CA ILE A 312 -7.89 -19.68 14.52
C ILE A 312 -8.47 -21.00 14.03
N SER A 313 -8.49 -21.20 12.71
CA SER A 313 -9.12 -22.37 12.09
C SER A 313 -8.33 -23.65 12.34
N GLU A 314 -6.99 -23.60 12.22
CA GLU A 314 -6.12 -24.74 12.55
C GLU A 314 -6.22 -25.10 14.04
N THR A 315 -6.27 -24.10 14.92
CA THR A 315 -6.26 -24.31 16.38
C THR A 315 -7.60 -24.79 16.93
N TYR A 316 -8.71 -24.23 16.46
CA TYR A 316 -10.04 -24.42 17.07
C TYR A 316 -11.06 -25.12 16.18
N ALA A 317 -10.78 -25.31 14.88
CA ALA A 317 -11.75 -25.84 13.92
C ALA A 317 -11.11 -26.68 12.79
N SER A 318 -10.14 -27.53 13.12
CA SER A 318 -9.37 -28.32 12.14
C SER A 318 -10.25 -29.12 11.16
N ASP A 319 -11.39 -29.65 11.61
CA ASP A 319 -12.28 -30.48 10.79
C ASP A 319 -13.10 -29.69 9.74
N ASN A 320 -13.22 -28.36 9.88
CA ASN A 320 -13.97 -27.48 8.96
C ASN A 320 -13.14 -26.26 8.55
N ARG A 321 -11.83 -26.45 8.44
CA ARG A 321 -10.86 -25.37 8.38
C ARG A 321 -11.16 -24.31 7.32
N THR A 322 -11.37 -24.69 6.06
CA THR A 322 -11.65 -23.76 4.95
C THR A 322 -12.89 -22.90 5.18
N ILE A 323 -14.01 -23.50 5.61
CA ILE A 323 -15.27 -22.78 5.86
C ILE A 323 -15.09 -21.76 6.97
N VAL A 324 -14.36 -22.12 8.02
CA VAL A 324 -14.11 -21.21 9.15
C VAL A 324 -13.16 -20.09 8.74
N GLU A 325 -12.12 -20.37 7.94
CA GLU A 325 -11.24 -19.34 7.38
C GLU A 325 -12.04 -18.32 6.55
N ASP A 326 -12.92 -18.76 5.64
CA ASP A 326 -13.72 -17.86 4.81
C ASP A 326 -14.67 -16.97 5.64
N LEU A 327 -15.28 -17.54 6.69
CA LEU A 327 -16.13 -16.79 7.61
C LEU A 327 -15.34 -15.72 8.38
N PHE A 328 -14.16 -16.05 8.89
CA PHE A 328 -13.30 -15.09 9.59
C PHE A 328 -12.70 -14.05 8.65
N ASN A 329 -12.32 -14.43 7.42
CA ASN A 329 -11.89 -13.48 6.40
C ASN A 329 -13.02 -12.49 6.08
N ALA A 330 -14.25 -12.98 5.86
CA ALA A 330 -15.40 -12.14 5.59
C ALA A 330 -15.78 -11.23 6.77
N LEU A 331 -15.68 -11.73 8.01
CA LEU A 331 -15.91 -10.93 9.21
C LEU A 331 -14.89 -9.79 9.32
N GLN A 332 -13.60 -10.09 9.17
CA GLN A 332 -12.52 -9.11 9.23
C GLN A 332 -12.62 -8.06 8.11
N LEU A 333 -13.17 -8.42 6.95
CA LEU A 333 -13.40 -7.53 5.81
C LEU A 333 -14.75 -6.80 5.83
N GLY A 334 -15.61 -7.06 6.83
CA GLY A 334 -16.95 -6.46 6.92
C GLY A 334 -17.94 -6.96 5.87
N LEU A 335 -17.69 -8.13 5.27
CA LEU A 335 -18.50 -8.71 4.19
C LEU A 335 -19.55 -9.71 4.69
N LEU A 336 -19.49 -10.11 5.96
CA LEU A 336 -20.42 -11.08 6.52
C LEU A 336 -21.82 -10.44 6.71
N LYS A 337 -22.75 -10.74 5.80
CA LYS A 337 -24.16 -10.32 5.86
C LYS A 337 -25.04 -11.55 6.12
N ASN A 338 -25.91 -11.53 7.14
CA ASN A 338 -26.86 -12.62 7.43
C ASN A 338 -26.26 -14.06 7.45
N ASN A 339 -25.07 -14.22 8.05
CA ASN A 339 -24.40 -15.51 8.30
C ASN A 339 -23.83 -16.27 7.09
N SER A 340 -23.74 -15.66 5.91
CA SER A 340 -23.02 -16.28 4.79
C SER A 340 -22.35 -15.21 3.92
N PRO A 341 -21.04 -15.32 3.66
CA PRO A 341 -20.36 -14.39 2.78
C PRO A 341 -20.72 -14.67 1.32
N ASN A 342 -20.74 -13.61 0.51
CA ASN A 342 -20.62 -13.76 -0.94
C ASN A 342 -19.16 -14.11 -1.25
N LEU A 343 -18.89 -15.36 -1.61
CA LEU A 343 -17.51 -15.84 -1.83
C LEU A 343 -16.80 -15.08 -2.95
N THR A 344 -17.49 -14.73 -4.04
CA THR A 344 -16.89 -13.93 -5.13
C THR A 344 -16.47 -12.53 -4.67
N GLU A 345 -17.30 -11.88 -3.82
CA GLU A 345 -16.94 -10.58 -3.24
C GLU A 345 -15.80 -10.70 -2.23
N LEU A 346 -15.75 -11.81 -1.48
CA LEU A 346 -14.68 -12.14 -0.55
C LEU A 346 -13.34 -12.30 -1.25
N ASP A 347 -13.28 -13.15 -2.29
CA ASP A 347 -12.07 -13.43 -3.07
C ASP A 347 -11.53 -12.15 -3.71
N TYR A 348 -12.41 -11.32 -4.30
CA TYR A 348 -12.03 -10.02 -4.84
C TYR A 348 -11.41 -9.10 -3.79
N LYS A 349 -11.99 -9.04 -2.59
CA LYS A 349 -11.48 -8.19 -1.50
C LYS A 349 -10.19 -8.73 -0.90
N LEU A 350 -10.03 -10.04 -0.77
CA LEU A 350 -8.78 -10.68 -0.35
C LEU A 350 -7.67 -10.41 -1.36
N HIS A 351 -7.94 -10.62 -2.65
CA HIS A 351 -7.01 -10.28 -3.73
C HIS A 351 -6.56 -8.81 -3.65
N LEU A 352 -7.51 -7.87 -3.51
CA LEU A 352 -7.19 -6.44 -3.37
C LEU A 352 -6.32 -6.14 -2.13
N LYS A 353 -6.48 -6.88 -1.03
CA LYS A 353 -5.72 -6.70 0.22
C LYS A 353 -4.29 -7.21 0.14
N ARG A 354 -3.92 -7.96 -0.90
CA ARG A 354 -2.55 -8.40 -1.19
C ARG A 354 -1.71 -7.31 -1.89
N PHE A 355 -2.25 -6.10 -2.05
CA PHE A 355 -1.55 -4.98 -2.71
C PHE A 355 -1.47 -3.72 -1.84
N SER A 356 -0.29 -3.10 -1.87
CA SER A 356 -0.08 -1.73 -1.44
C SER A 356 -0.48 -0.76 -2.56
N GLN A 357 -1.11 0.35 -2.18
CA GLN A 357 -1.55 1.39 -3.12
C GLN A 357 -0.60 2.56 -3.14
N HIS A 358 -0.21 2.99 -4.34
CA HIS A 358 0.64 4.16 -4.59
C HIS A 358 -0.15 5.22 -5.36
N SER A 359 0.27 6.48 -5.26
CA SER A 359 -0.42 7.60 -5.91
C SER A 359 -0.49 7.42 -7.43
N GLY A 360 -1.70 7.54 -8.00
CA GLY A 360 -1.95 7.48 -9.45
C GLY A 360 -1.61 8.76 -10.20
N SER A 361 -1.05 9.79 -9.56
CA SER A 361 -0.89 11.15 -10.11
C SER A 361 -2.23 11.90 -10.23
N ILE A 362 -2.26 12.99 -11.00
CA ILE A 362 -3.42 13.89 -11.09
C ILE A 362 -3.93 14.04 -12.53
N ILE A 363 -5.23 14.30 -12.66
CA ILE A 363 -5.88 14.80 -13.88
C ILE A 363 -6.65 16.08 -13.55
N TRP A 364 -6.85 16.90 -14.56
CA TRP A 364 -7.74 18.05 -14.53
C TRP A 364 -9.16 17.63 -14.91
N THR A 365 -10.13 18.12 -14.16
CA THR A 365 -11.56 17.90 -14.38
C THR A 365 -12.35 19.19 -14.14
N ILE A 366 -13.53 19.28 -14.74
CA ILE A 366 -14.45 20.41 -14.56
C ILE A 366 -15.61 19.94 -13.67
N VAL A 367 -15.84 20.65 -12.57
CA VAL A 367 -16.88 20.35 -11.58
C VAL A 367 -17.84 21.54 -11.43
N PRO A 368 -19.01 21.38 -10.80
CA PRO A 368 -19.89 22.51 -10.52
C PRO A 368 -19.22 23.45 -9.51
N GLY A 369 -19.46 24.75 -9.67
CA GLY A 369 -19.12 25.76 -8.68
C GLY A 369 -19.89 25.56 -7.37
N LYS A 370 -19.37 26.09 -6.26
CA LYS A 370 -19.83 25.84 -4.88
C LYS A 370 -21.33 26.09 -4.60
N GLU A 371 -22.07 26.78 -5.48
CA GLU A 371 -23.50 27.07 -5.31
C GLU A 371 -24.45 26.09 -6.03
N ASN A 372 -23.94 25.15 -6.84
CA ASN A 372 -24.77 24.18 -7.58
C ASN A 372 -24.49 22.74 -7.11
N THR A 373 -25.50 22.11 -6.49
CA THR A 373 -25.45 20.69 -6.04
C THR A 373 -26.05 19.71 -7.05
N GLY A 374 -26.22 20.11 -8.32
CA GLY A 374 -26.77 19.26 -9.37
C GLY A 374 -25.71 18.27 -9.90
N ASN A 375 -26.06 16.98 -9.97
CA ASN A 375 -25.15 15.89 -10.38
C ASN A 375 -24.93 15.78 -11.90
N ASP A 376 -25.77 16.42 -12.73
CA ASP A 376 -25.68 16.32 -14.19
C ASP A 376 -25.14 17.63 -14.79
N ILE A 377 -23.85 17.64 -15.13
CA ILE A 377 -23.22 18.73 -15.88
C ILE A 377 -23.03 18.29 -17.31
N ASN A 378 -23.66 18.99 -18.24
CA ASN A 378 -23.31 18.89 -19.65
C ASN A 378 -22.13 19.84 -19.91
N ILE A 379 -20.91 19.30 -20.02
CA ILE A 379 -19.70 20.09 -20.29
C ILE A 379 -19.83 20.71 -21.69
N PRO A 380 -19.74 22.04 -21.85
CA PRO A 380 -19.74 22.67 -23.16
C PRO A 380 -18.67 22.08 -24.08
N LEU A 381 -19.03 21.77 -25.33
CA LEU A 381 -18.13 21.16 -26.33
C LEU A 381 -16.81 21.93 -26.48
N GLU A 382 -16.84 23.26 -26.40
CA GLU A 382 -15.65 24.12 -26.52
C GLU A 382 -14.61 23.93 -25.39
N LEU A 383 -14.99 23.35 -24.25
CA LEU A 383 -14.08 23.10 -23.13
C LEU A 383 -13.42 21.72 -23.19
N ALA A 384 -13.92 20.82 -24.05
CA ALA A 384 -13.50 19.42 -24.08
C ALA A 384 -12.08 19.22 -24.61
N ASP A 385 -11.76 19.78 -25.79
CA ASP A 385 -10.42 19.65 -26.38
C ASP A 385 -9.34 20.30 -25.51
N PRO A 386 -9.52 21.53 -24.98
CA PRO A 386 -8.54 22.11 -24.07
C PRO A 386 -8.34 21.31 -22.78
N LEU A 387 -9.41 20.72 -22.21
CA LEU A 387 -9.33 19.87 -21.03
C LEU A 387 -8.57 18.57 -21.32
N ASN A 388 -8.81 17.97 -22.48
CA ASN A 388 -8.08 16.78 -22.91
C ASN A 388 -6.59 17.10 -23.14
N GLN A 389 -6.28 18.21 -23.81
CA GLN A 389 -4.89 18.63 -24.07
C GLN A 389 -4.10 18.87 -22.76
N ILE A 390 -4.68 19.54 -21.77
CA ILE A 390 -3.99 19.72 -20.48
C ILE A 390 -3.77 18.38 -19.76
N ASN A 391 -4.69 17.41 -19.89
CA ASN A 391 -4.54 16.08 -19.29
C ASN A 391 -3.44 15.25 -19.96
N ILE A 392 -3.31 15.28 -21.29
CA ILE A 392 -2.20 14.62 -22.01
C ILE A 392 -0.84 15.19 -21.56
N LEU A 393 -0.76 16.51 -21.41
CA LEU A 393 0.45 17.18 -20.91
C LEU A 393 0.74 16.80 -19.45
N GLN A 394 -0.30 16.78 -18.60
CA GLN A 394 -0.19 16.40 -17.18
C GLN A 394 0.31 14.97 -17.02
N GLN A 395 -0.27 14.00 -17.73
CA GLN A 395 0.17 12.61 -17.71
C GLN A 395 1.62 12.46 -18.16
N SER A 396 2.05 13.22 -19.16
CA SER A 396 3.45 13.21 -19.63
C SER A 396 4.40 13.81 -18.59
N TYR A 397 3.99 14.88 -17.90
CA TYR A 397 4.74 15.48 -16.80
C TYR A 397 4.89 14.52 -15.61
N ASP A 398 3.82 13.83 -15.25
CA ASP A 398 3.80 12.87 -14.14
C ASP A 398 4.69 11.65 -14.44
N ARG A 399 4.62 11.10 -15.67
CA ARG A 399 5.51 10.02 -16.14
C ARG A 399 6.98 10.41 -16.10
N LEU A 400 7.32 11.62 -16.56
CA LEU A 400 8.70 12.12 -16.48
C LEU A 400 9.13 12.31 -15.02
N THR A 401 8.24 12.74 -14.13
CA THR A 401 8.55 12.89 -12.71
C THR A 401 8.96 11.56 -12.07
N PHE A 402 8.19 10.49 -12.28
CA PHE A 402 8.59 9.17 -11.78
C PHE A 402 9.87 8.65 -12.43
N SER A 403 10.06 8.90 -13.73
CA SER A 403 11.27 8.46 -14.45
C SER A 403 12.53 9.17 -13.93
N ILE A 404 12.43 10.47 -13.63
CA ILE A 404 13.50 11.24 -12.99
C ILE A 404 13.81 10.67 -11.60
N GLN A 405 12.79 10.40 -10.78
CA GLN A 405 12.98 9.80 -9.45
C GLN A 405 13.70 8.44 -9.53
N SER A 406 13.29 7.56 -10.46
CA SER A 406 13.99 6.29 -10.71
C SER A 406 15.46 6.50 -11.09
N LEU A 407 15.75 7.46 -11.98
CA LEU A 407 17.13 7.74 -12.42
C LEU A 407 17.98 8.36 -11.30
N GLN A 408 17.41 9.23 -10.48
CA GLN A 408 18.09 9.81 -9.31
C GLN A 408 18.45 8.74 -8.27
N TYR A 409 17.56 7.77 -8.04
CA TYR A 409 17.89 6.58 -7.24
C TYR A 409 18.99 5.73 -7.90
N GLN A 410 18.95 5.53 -9.23
CA GLN A 410 19.98 4.76 -9.92
C GLN A 410 21.37 5.41 -9.81
N ILE A 411 21.44 6.74 -9.95
CA ILE A 411 22.67 7.51 -9.73
C ILE A 411 23.18 7.32 -8.30
N PHE A 412 22.29 7.28 -7.31
CA PHE A 412 22.66 6.97 -5.93
C PHE A 412 23.22 5.54 -5.79
N SER A 413 22.56 4.55 -6.42
CA SER A 413 23.00 3.15 -6.40
C SER A 413 24.40 3.00 -7.02
N ASP A 414 24.63 3.61 -8.18
CA ASP A 414 25.92 3.54 -8.87
C ASP A 414 27.00 4.33 -8.12
N TRP A 415 26.65 5.45 -7.48
CA TRP A 415 27.55 6.15 -6.55
C TRP A 415 27.91 5.30 -5.33
N TYR A 416 26.96 4.56 -4.76
CA TYR A 416 27.22 3.64 -3.65
C TYR A 416 28.29 2.62 -4.04
N LYS A 417 28.16 2.02 -5.22
CA LYS A 417 29.16 1.09 -5.80
C LYS A 417 30.49 1.79 -6.08
N TYR A 418 30.48 3.03 -6.57
CA TYR A 418 31.69 3.84 -6.72
C TYR A 418 32.43 4.02 -5.39
N MET A 419 31.73 4.30 -4.29
CA MET A 419 32.33 4.42 -2.95
C MET A 419 32.93 3.09 -2.48
N VAL A 420 32.25 1.96 -2.73
CA VAL A 420 32.76 0.62 -2.42
C VAL A 420 34.03 0.31 -3.22
N VAL A 421 34.09 0.66 -4.52
CA VAL A 421 35.29 0.44 -5.33
C VAL A 421 36.45 1.36 -4.91
N SER A 422 36.14 2.60 -4.52
CA SER A 422 37.16 3.61 -4.21
C SER A 422 37.78 3.42 -2.82
N TYR A 423 37.00 2.95 -1.85
CA TYR A 423 37.39 2.91 -0.43
C TYR A 423 37.05 1.61 0.29
N GLY A 424 36.44 0.63 -0.39
CA GLY A 424 36.03 -0.65 0.18
C GLY A 424 36.78 -1.84 -0.42
N ASN A 425 36.17 -3.02 -0.28
CA ASN A 425 36.66 -4.27 -0.85
C ASN A 425 35.69 -4.77 -1.93
N PRO A 426 35.76 -4.24 -3.16
CA PRO A 426 34.90 -4.67 -4.24
C PRO A 426 35.22 -6.11 -4.69
N PRO A 427 34.28 -6.85 -5.28
CA PRO A 427 34.57 -8.16 -5.86
C PRO A 427 35.43 -8.03 -7.12
N SER A 428 36.07 -9.13 -7.54
CA SER A 428 37.03 -9.14 -8.65
C SER A 428 36.45 -8.76 -10.02
N ASN A 429 35.13 -8.87 -10.19
CA ASN A 429 34.39 -8.50 -11.40
C ASN A 429 33.86 -7.05 -11.37
N ALA A 430 34.14 -6.27 -10.32
CA ALA A 430 33.72 -4.87 -10.27
C ALA A 430 34.44 -4.02 -11.34
N PRO A 431 33.74 -3.07 -12.00
CA PRO A 431 34.37 -2.07 -12.85
C PRO A 431 35.35 -1.18 -12.09
N SER A 432 36.22 -0.46 -12.82
CA SER A 432 37.11 0.52 -12.19
C SER A 432 36.32 1.75 -11.68
N ALA A 433 36.82 2.39 -10.62
CA ALA A 433 36.21 3.62 -10.09
C ALA A 433 36.06 4.72 -11.16
N GLN A 434 37.04 4.82 -12.07
CA GLN A 434 37.01 5.79 -13.17
C GLN A 434 35.89 5.49 -14.18
N ASP A 435 35.67 4.21 -14.51
CA ASP A 435 34.59 3.83 -15.44
C ASP A 435 33.22 4.12 -14.84
N ILE A 436 33.03 3.82 -13.55
CA ILE A 436 31.79 4.13 -12.83
C ILE A 436 31.57 5.65 -12.77
N GLN A 437 32.60 6.44 -12.42
CA GLN A 437 32.51 7.90 -12.39
C GLN A 437 32.14 8.50 -13.75
N ASN A 438 32.76 8.02 -14.83
CA ASN A 438 32.45 8.45 -16.20
C ASN A 438 31.01 8.12 -16.57
N PHE A 439 30.56 6.93 -16.17
CA PHE A 439 29.20 6.48 -16.44
C PHE A 439 28.17 7.31 -15.67
N ILE A 440 28.32 7.52 -14.35
CA ILE A 440 27.46 8.42 -13.56
C ILE A 440 27.42 9.83 -14.17
N THR A 441 28.58 10.34 -14.62
CA THR A 441 28.64 11.66 -15.30
C THR A 441 27.79 11.69 -16.57
N ASN A 442 27.76 10.60 -17.35
CA ASN A 442 26.90 10.43 -18.52
C ASN A 442 25.43 10.34 -18.12
N GLU A 443 25.08 9.61 -17.06
CA GLU A 443 23.70 9.53 -16.54
C GLU A 443 23.17 10.92 -16.19
N ILE A 444 23.97 11.71 -15.45
CA ILE A 444 23.59 13.06 -15.04
C ILE A 444 23.48 13.99 -16.25
N THR A 445 24.53 14.05 -17.07
CA THR A 445 24.65 15.07 -18.12
C THR A 445 23.71 14.82 -19.29
N ASN A 446 23.63 13.58 -19.76
CA ASN A 446 22.90 13.26 -20.99
C ASN A 446 21.48 12.74 -20.75
N SER A 447 21.19 12.23 -19.55
CA SER A 447 19.87 11.67 -19.23
C SER A 447 19.10 12.53 -18.24
N LEU A 448 19.60 12.71 -17.01
CA LEU A 448 18.88 13.43 -15.95
C LEU A 448 18.59 14.89 -16.34
N ASN A 449 19.60 15.62 -16.82
CA ASN A 449 19.44 17.02 -17.24
C ASN A 449 18.47 17.15 -18.42
N THR A 450 18.52 16.22 -19.37
CA THR A 450 17.62 16.17 -20.53
C THR A 450 16.17 15.96 -20.09
N LEU A 451 15.90 14.95 -19.27
CA LEU A 451 14.56 14.65 -18.76
C LEU A 451 14.03 15.78 -17.87
N SER A 452 14.88 16.38 -17.04
CA SER A 452 14.51 17.53 -16.19
C SER A 452 14.12 18.75 -17.04
N THR A 453 14.86 19.03 -18.10
CA THR A 453 14.53 20.12 -19.04
C THR A 453 13.19 19.87 -19.74
N GLN A 454 12.92 18.63 -20.16
CA GLN A 454 11.64 18.25 -20.77
C GLN A 454 10.48 18.39 -19.78
N LYS A 455 10.68 17.97 -18.52
CA LYS A 455 9.70 18.14 -17.44
C LYS A 455 9.38 19.61 -17.19
N ASP A 456 10.38 20.48 -17.14
CA ASP A 456 10.18 21.92 -16.95
C ASP A 456 9.44 22.59 -18.12
N ASP A 457 9.70 22.15 -19.37
CA ASP A 457 8.96 22.61 -20.54
C ASP A 457 7.48 22.18 -20.49
N LEU A 458 7.20 20.94 -20.10
CA LEU A 458 5.83 20.46 -19.89
C LEU A 458 5.11 21.27 -18.79
N LEU A 459 5.79 21.57 -17.68
CA LEU A 459 5.19 22.38 -16.60
C LEU A 459 4.80 23.78 -17.10
N LYS A 460 5.65 24.43 -17.90
CA LYS A 460 5.33 25.72 -18.52
C LYS A 460 4.11 25.62 -19.44
N LYS A 461 4.02 24.55 -20.24
CA LYS A 461 2.87 24.29 -21.12
C LYS A 461 1.59 24.07 -20.30
N ILE A 462 1.64 23.25 -19.26
CA ILE A 462 0.50 22.99 -18.36
C ILE A 462 0.00 24.30 -17.74
N ASN A 463 0.90 25.11 -17.18
CA ASN A 463 0.52 26.40 -16.58
C ASN A 463 -0.15 27.35 -17.59
N ASN A 464 0.35 27.40 -18.82
CA ASN A 464 -0.26 28.20 -19.89
C ASN A 464 -1.65 27.69 -20.28
N PHE A 465 -1.80 26.38 -20.49
CA PHE A 465 -3.10 25.77 -20.81
C PHE A 465 -4.10 25.92 -19.66
N GLN A 466 -3.65 25.78 -18.42
CA GLN A 466 -4.47 25.98 -17.23
C GLN A 466 -5.03 27.40 -17.17
N ASN A 467 -4.20 28.42 -17.43
CA ASN A 467 -4.64 29.81 -17.43
C ASN A 467 -5.63 30.10 -18.56
N ASN A 468 -5.39 29.56 -19.76
CA ASN A 468 -6.32 29.69 -20.88
C ASN A 468 -7.67 29.02 -20.58
N LEU A 469 -7.65 27.81 -20.03
CA LEU A 469 -8.85 27.05 -19.68
C LEU A 469 -9.65 27.73 -18.57
N LYS A 470 -8.98 28.28 -17.54
CA LYS A 470 -9.63 29.11 -16.52
C LYS A 470 -10.30 30.34 -17.12
N GLY A 471 -9.66 30.96 -18.13
CA GLY A 471 -10.25 32.06 -18.89
C GLY A 471 -11.54 31.65 -19.62
N LEU A 472 -11.54 30.50 -20.31
CA LEU A 472 -12.74 29.98 -20.98
C LEU A 472 -13.85 29.62 -19.99
N ILE A 473 -13.49 29.00 -18.87
CA ILE A 473 -14.44 28.60 -17.82
C ILE A 473 -15.07 29.83 -17.16
N SER A 474 -14.39 30.98 -17.09
CA SER A 474 -14.95 32.21 -16.52
C SER A 474 -16.19 32.74 -17.26
N ASN A 475 -16.48 32.24 -18.47
CA ASN A 475 -17.74 32.51 -19.18
C ASN A 475 -18.93 31.73 -18.60
N TYR A 476 -18.68 30.81 -17.64
CA TYR A 476 -19.66 29.92 -17.05
C TYR A 476 -19.65 30.05 -15.52
N ASP A 477 -20.61 30.80 -14.96
CA ASP A 477 -20.70 31.09 -13.51
C ASP A 477 -20.85 29.82 -12.62
N THR A 478 -21.11 28.67 -13.23
CA THR A 478 -21.45 27.42 -12.55
C THR A 478 -20.37 26.35 -12.65
N LEU A 479 -19.20 26.62 -13.25
CA LEU A 479 -18.15 25.64 -13.50
C LEU A 479 -16.82 26.03 -12.86
N GLU A 480 -16.06 25.04 -12.39
CA GLU A 480 -14.73 25.23 -11.79
C GLU A 480 -13.77 24.13 -12.27
N LEU A 481 -12.51 24.50 -12.57
CA LEU A 481 -11.44 23.55 -12.90
C LEU A 481 -10.78 23.02 -11.61
N LYS A 482 -10.78 21.70 -11.40
CA LYS A 482 -10.14 21.05 -10.25
C LYS A 482 -9.22 19.91 -10.66
N GLN A 483 -8.30 19.57 -9.75
CA GLN A 483 -7.50 18.36 -9.85
C GLN A 483 -8.25 17.20 -9.20
N ALA A 484 -8.16 16.02 -9.83
CA ALA A 484 -8.66 14.76 -9.31
C ALA A 484 -7.58 13.68 -9.42
N PRO A 485 -7.54 12.69 -8.52
CA PRO A 485 -6.58 11.59 -8.61
C PRO A 485 -6.92 10.66 -9.80
N THR A 486 -5.88 10.10 -10.44
CA THR A 486 -6.05 9.06 -11.48
C THR A 486 -5.93 7.64 -10.90
N SER A 487 -6.11 6.62 -11.76
CA SER A 487 -5.89 5.21 -11.44
C SER A 487 -4.55 4.97 -10.73
N ARG A 488 -4.62 4.36 -9.55
CA ARG A 488 -3.49 4.11 -8.65
C ARG A 488 -2.51 3.09 -9.22
N TYR A 489 -1.25 3.18 -8.79
CA TYR A 489 -0.27 2.11 -8.97
C TYR A 489 -0.37 1.13 -7.80
N TYR A 490 -0.05 -0.13 -8.05
CA TYR A 490 -0.08 -1.20 -7.06
C TYR A 490 1.24 -1.95 -7.06
N SER A 491 1.69 -2.36 -5.88
CA SER A 491 2.78 -3.31 -5.69
C SER A 491 2.30 -4.41 -4.74
N PRO A 492 2.84 -5.64 -4.83
CA PRO A 492 2.54 -6.67 -3.83
C PRO A 492 2.93 -6.18 -2.43
N ILE A 493 2.14 -6.56 -1.42
CA ILE A 493 2.58 -6.45 -0.02
C ILE A 493 3.66 -7.49 0.26
N ASP A 494 4.53 -7.21 1.23
CA ASP A 494 5.40 -8.27 1.73
C ASP A 494 4.57 -9.32 2.49
N PRO A 495 4.98 -10.59 2.49
CA PRO A 495 4.32 -11.63 3.26
C PRO A 495 4.21 -11.26 4.75
N THR A 496 3.18 -11.76 5.42
CA THR A 496 2.93 -11.54 6.85
C THR A 496 3.33 -12.75 7.67
N ILE A 497 3.97 -12.49 8.82
CA ILE A 497 4.18 -13.48 9.87
C ILE A 497 3.29 -13.15 11.06
N LEU A 498 2.63 -14.19 11.60
CA LEU A 498 1.88 -14.10 12.85
C LEU A 498 2.51 -15.05 13.86
N LEU A 499 2.82 -14.51 15.02
CA LEU A 499 3.39 -15.19 16.17
C LEU A 499 2.33 -15.22 17.27
N VAL A 500 1.99 -16.43 17.71
CA VAL A 500 1.16 -16.61 18.91
C VAL A 500 2.03 -17.21 20.00
N ASN A 501 2.22 -16.42 21.04
CA ASN A 501 2.94 -16.85 22.21
C ASN A 501 2.20 -17.99 22.94
N GLN A 502 2.96 -18.97 23.44
CA GLN A 502 2.46 -20.09 24.26
C GLN A 502 2.93 -20.00 25.74
N ASP A 503 3.77 -19.02 26.08
CA ASP A 503 4.34 -18.82 27.41
C ASP A 503 3.70 -17.62 28.14
N GLU A 504 3.11 -17.81 29.32
CA GLU A 504 2.40 -16.75 30.08
C GLU A 504 3.29 -15.58 30.59
N SER A 505 4.57 -15.53 30.21
CA SER A 505 5.56 -14.55 30.69
C SER A 505 5.86 -13.40 29.72
N TRP A 506 5.26 -13.39 28.52
CA TRP A 506 5.51 -12.30 27.56
C TRP A 506 4.59 -11.12 27.88
N THR A 507 5.16 -9.92 27.92
CA THR A 507 4.40 -8.68 27.92
C THR A 507 4.96 -7.82 26.79
N TYR A 508 4.13 -7.47 25.81
CA TYR A 508 4.63 -6.73 24.65
C TYR A 508 5.23 -5.38 25.10
N ALA A 509 6.37 -5.00 24.54
CA ALA A 509 7.11 -3.82 25.01
C ALA A 509 6.30 -2.51 24.94
N GLY A 510 5.33 -2.40 24.02
CA GLY A 510 4.44 -1.25 23.88
C GLY A 510 3.24 -1.25 24.84
N GLU A 511 2.94 -2.37 25.51
CA GLU A 511 1.90 -2.42 26.56
C GLU A 511 2.38 -1.81 27.89
N ARG A 512 3.64 -1.42 27.98
CA ARG A 512 4.22 -0.72 29.14
C ARG A 512 3.55 0.64 29.41
N ASN A 513 2.77 1.16 28.47
CA ASN A 513 2.18 2.50 28.53
C ASN A 513 0.66 2.50 28.76
N PHE A 514 -0.01 1.34 28.83
CA PHE A 514 -1.47 1.25 28.95
C PHE A 514 -1.92 0.60 30.26
N THR A 515 -2.99 1.15 30.81
CA THR A 515 -3.87 0.51 31.80
C THR A 515 -4.93 -0.32 31.08
N ALA A 516 -5.69 -1.16 31.81
CA ALA A 516 -6.70 -2.03 31.21
C ALA A 516 -7.86 -1.26 30.51
N ASP A 517 -8.10 -0.01 30.88
CA ASP A 517 -9.08 0.89 30.27
C ASP A 517 -8.47 1.80 29.18
N GLY A 518 -7.16 1.69 28.92
CA GLY A 518 -6.46 2.44 27.88
C GLY A 518 -6.18 3.91 28.22
N ILE A 519 -6.39 4.34 29.47
CA ILE A 519 -6.22 5.74 29.90
C ILE A 519 -5.08 5.87 30.92
N LEU A 520 -4.10 6.72 30.62
CA LEU A 520 -3.00 7.04 31.54
C LEU A 520 -3.44 8.05 32.61
N SER A 521 -3.68 7.61 33.84
CA SER A 521 -4.04 8.53 34.94
C SER A 521 -2.81 9.23 35.54
N CYS A 522 -2.74 10.55 35.38
CA CYS A 522 -1.73 11.43 35.97
C CYS A 522 -2.18 11.94 37.34
N ARG A 523 -1.23 12.32 38.19
CA ARG A 523 -1.50 12.94 39.51
C ARG A 523 -0.92 14.35 39.58
N VAL A 524 -1.21 15.08 40.65
CA VAL A 524 -0.52 16.35 40.97
C VAL A 524 0.33 16.21 42.23
N SER A 525 1.26 17.13 42.46
CA SER A 525 2.25 17.03 43.56
C SER A 525 1.60 16.88 44.94
N SER A 526 0.48 17.56 45.20
CA SER A 526 -0.31 17.43 46.44
C SER A 526 -0.98 16.06 46.65
N GLN A 527 -1.00 15.19 45.62
CA GLN A 527 -1.54 13.83 45.69
C GLN A 527 -0.44 12.75 45.90
N ILE A 528 0.84 13.13 45.99
CA ILE A 528 1.93 12.20 46.29
C ILE A 528 1.73 11.62 47.69
N VAL A 529 1.84 10.30 47.82
CA VAL A 529 1.64 9.60 49.09
C VAL A 529 2.77 9.98 50.06
N VAL A 530 2.40 10.63 51.17
CA VAL A 530 3.33 10.99 52.25
C VAL A 530 2.81 10.43 53.57
N SER A 531 3.71 9.86 54.38
CA SER A 531 3.34 9.45 55.74
C SER A 531 2.91 10.65 56.58
N THR A 532 2.16 10.44 57.67
CA THR A 532 1.65 11.51 58.57
C THR A 532 2.75 12.28 59.35
N GLY A 533 4.01 12.28 58.89
CA GLY A 533 5.17 12.98 59.45
C GLY A 533 5.86 13.91 58.44
N GLU A 534 6.98 14.53 58.83
CA GLU A 534 7.78 15.37 57.93
C GLU A 534 8.47 14.52 56.85
N VAL A 535 8.43 14.97 55.59
CA VAL A 535 9.14 14.36 54.46
C VAL A 535 10.64 14.35 54.76
N GLN A 536 11.26 13.16 54.84
CA GLN A 536 12.70 13.07 55.04
C GLN A 536 13.44 13.55 53.79
N GLY A 537 14.34 14.52 53.95
CA GLY A 537 15.20 15.03 52.87
C GLY A 537 16.38 14.09 52.60
N TYR A 538 16.19 13.15 51.67
CA TYR A 538 17.25 12.24 51.23
C TYR A 538 18.22 12.90 50.25
N LEU A 539 17.76 13.90 49.48
CA LEU A 539 18.56 14.71 48.59
C LEU A 539 18.83 16.09 49.21
N SER A 540 20.08 16.55 49.08
CA SER A 540 20.53 17.84 49.63
C SER A 540 21.18 18.78 48.60
N ASN A 541 21.23 18.40 47.31
CA ASN A 541 21.80 19.25 46.27
C ASN A 541 20.84 20.41 45.94
N SER A 542 21.23 21.64 46.27
CA SER A 542 20.45 22.86 46.04
C SER A 542 20.29 23.25 44.57
N ASN A 543 21.02 22.61 43.65
CA ASN A 543 20.91 22.86 42.20
C ASN A 543 19.73 22.12 41.55
N LEU A 544 19.03 21.25 42.29
CA LEU A 544 17.88 20.51 41.77
C LEU A 544 16.62 21.38 41.74
N PRO A 545 15.90 21.49 40.60
CA PRO A 545 14.80 22.44 40.42
C PRO A 545 13.53 22.08 41.21
N PHE A 546 13.29 20.79 41.48
CA PHE A 546 12.07 20.27 42.10
C PHE A 546 12.36 19.46 43.37
N LEU A 547 13.28 19.94 44.21
CA LEU A 547 13.82 19.20 45.35
C LEU A 547 12.74 18.67 46.33
N ASN A 548 11.66 19.41 46.54
CA ASN A 548 10.55 18.99 47.41
C ASN A 548 9.76 17.82 46.81
N ASP A 549 9.42 17.89 45.52
CA ASP A 549 8.69 16.82 44.82
C ASP A 549 9.57 15.56 44.71
N PHE A 550 10.87 15.72 44.43
CA PHE A 550 11.83 14.62 44.38
C PHE A 550 11.92 13.88 45.72
N ASN A 551 12.07 14.60 46.83
CA ASN A 551 12.09 13.97 48.15
C ASN A 551 10.74 13.32 48.48
N SER A 552 9.62 13.92 48.08
CA SER A 552 8.28 13.33 48.30
C SER A 552 8.11 12.01 47.55
N LEU A 553 8.52 11.94 46.28
CA LEU A 553 8.49 10.72 45.46
C LEU A 553 9.44 9.62 45.99
N ILE A 554 10.60 9.99 46.53
CA ILE A 554 11.50 9.03 47.22
C ILE A 554 10.82 8.43 48.44
N ASN A 555 10.16 9.24 49.26
CA ASN A 555 9.44 8.76 50.43
C ASN A 555 8.25 7.87 50.02
N GLU A 556 7.50 8.25 48.99
CA GLU A 556 6.43 7.42 48.41
C GLU A 556 6.96 6.04 47.98
N ALA A 557 8.05 5.99 47.22
CA ALA A 557 8.65 4.72 46.79
C ALA A 557 9.09 3.83 47.97
N ILE A 558 9.61 4.42 49.05
CA ILE A 558 9.96 3.69 50.29
C ILE A 558 8.70 3.13 50.95
N ILE A 559 7.66 3.95 51.15
CA ILE A 559 6.40 3.55 51.78
C ILE A 559 5.75 2.39 51.02
N LEU A 560 5.66 2.52 49.69
CA LEU A 560 5.04 1.53 48.80
C LEU A 560 5.88 0.26 48.61
N THR A 561 7.18 0.32 48.95
CA THR A 561 8.04 -0.87 49.06
C THR A 561 7.83 -1.55 50.42
N GLN A 562 7.69 -0.78 51.50
CA GLN A 562 7.57 -1.29 52.87
C GLN A 562 6.20 -1.86 53.23
N SER A 563 5.13 -1.28 52.71
CA SER A 563 3.74 -1.67 53.00
C SER A 563 2.87 -1.58 51.75
N SER A 564 2.02 -2.59 51.53
CA SER A 564 0.94 -2.54 50.55
C SER A 564 -0.40 -2.07 51.14
N ASN A 565 -0.48 -1.86 52.46
CA ASN A 565 -1.66 -1.36 53.15
C ASN A 565 -1.53 0.15 53.36
N LEU A 566 -2.25 0.93 52.56
CA LEU A 566 -2.32 2.39 52.65
C LEU A 566 -3.64 2.82 53.30
N GLN A 567 -3.68 4.03 53.86
CA GLN A 567 -4.88 4.52 54.52
C GLN A 567 -6.01 4.79 53.51
N ASN A 568 -7.26 4.66 53.97
CA ASN A 568 -8.43 4.85 53.13
C ASN A 568 -8.55 6.32 52.69
N GLY A 569 -8.28 6.63 51.41
CA GLY A 569 -8.42 7.98 50.82
C GLY A 569 -7.20 8.57 50.10
N GLU A 570 -6.03 7.92 50.11
CA GLU A 570 -4.84 8.37 49.36
C GLU A 570 -4.94 8.02 47.86
N VAL A 571 -4.40 8.88 46.98
CA VAL A 571 -4.36 8.64 45.53
C VAL A 571 -3.06 7.94 45.15
N LEU A 572 -3.15 6.65 44.85
CA LEU A 572 -1.99 5.82 44.51
C LEU A 572 -1.43 6.17 43.13
N PRO A 573 -0.12 6.00 42.90
CA PRO A 573 0.41 5.98 41.54
C PRO A 573 -0.29 4.90 40.71
N GLU A 574 -0.45 5.18 39.42
CA GLU A 574 -1.03 4.24 38.47
C GLU A 574 -0.24 2.92 38.45
N SER A 575 -0.91 1.78 38.20
CA SER A 575 -0.28 0.46 38.33
C SER A 575 0.96 0.28 37.45
N ILE A 576 0.99 0.94 36.30
CA ILE A 576 2.13 0.91 35.38
C ILE A 576 3.39 1.60 35.93
N ALA A 577 3.24 2.53 36.88
CA ALA A 577 4.33 3.26 37.52
C ALA A 577 4.96 2.49 38.67
N ILE A 578 4.33 1.39 39.11
CA ILE A 578 4.79 0.54 40.21
C ILE A 578 5.04 -0.86 39.68
N ASN A 579 6.30 -1.17 39.41
CA ASN A 579 6.68 -2.50 38.95
C ASN A 579 7.26 -3.34 40.11
N ASP A 580 6.86 -4.59 40.22
CA ASP A 580 7.33 -5.53 41.25
C ASP A 580 8.22 -6.59 40.60
N TRP A 581 9.52 -6.55 40.87
CA TRP A 581 10.52 -7.42 40.24
C TRP A 581 10.44 -8.85 40.82
N ARG A 582 9.50 -9.64 40.32
CA ARG A 582 9.30 -11.05 40.75
C ARG A 582 10.03 -12.05 39.86
N GLN A 583 10.09 -11.74 38.57
CA GLN A 583 10.78 -12.49 37.54
C GLN A 583 11.37 -11.49 36.55
N ILE A 584 12.41 -11.90 35.83
CA ILE A 584 13.02 -11.01 34.85
C ILE A 584 12.04 -10.78 33.71
N PRO A 585 11.68 -9.51 33.42
CA PRO A 585 10.62 -9.19 32.47
C PRO A 585 11.06 -9.57 31.06
N TRP A 586 10.30 -10.41 30.32
CA TRP A 586 10.53 -10.65 28.89
C TRP A 586 9.61 -9.76 28.06
N LEU A 587 10.19 -8.82 27.32
CA LEU A 587 9.47 -7.71 26.68
C LEU A 587 9.66 -7.69 25.16
N PRO A 588 9.06 -8.62 24.39
CA PRO A 588 9.19 -8.67 22.94
C PRO A 588 8.94 -7.31 22.29
N LEU A 589 9.87 -6.89 21.43
CA LEU A 589 9.85 -5.60 20.75
C LEU A 589 9.99 -5.76 19.23
N SER A 590 10.95 -6.56 18.77
CA SER A 590 11.24 -6.76 17.35
C SER A 590 11.51 -8.22 17.01
N LEU A 591 11.53 -8.53 15.72
CA LEU A 591 11.75 -9.84 15.16
C LEU A 591 12.76 -9.74 14.01
N GLU A 592 13.86 -10.49 14.10
CA GLU A 592 14.69 -10.82 12.96
C GLU A 592 14.14 -12.06 12.26
N TRP A 593 14.09 -12.00 10.93
CA TRP A 593 13.60 -13.09 10.10
C TRP A 593 14.59 -13.43 9.00
N GLU A 594 14.68 -14.71 8.68
CA GLU A 594 15.35 -15.25 7.50
C GLU A 594 14.36 -16.13 6.74
N ALA A 595 14.28 -15.92 5.43
CA ALA A 595 13.44 -16.70 4.54
C ALA A 595 14.26 -17.23 3.36
N TYR A 596 14.00 -18.47 2.98
CA TYR A 596 14.46 -19.04 1.73
C TYR A 596 13.46 -18.74 0.63
N TYR A 597 13.95 -18.27 -0.51
CA TYR A 597 13.16 -18.04 -1.72
C TYR A 597 13.77 -18.86 -2.86
N ILE A 598 12.93 -19.54 -3.62
CA ILE A 598 13.35 -20.30 -4.80
C ILE A 598 12.48 -19.83 -5.98
N PRO A 599 12.99 -18.95 -6.86
CA PRO A 599 12.24 -18.49 -8.02
C PRO A 599 12.05 -19.62 -9.03
N LEU A 600 11.19 -19.41 -10.02
CA LEU A 600 11.19 -20.23 -11.23
C LEU A 600 12.49 -20.06 -12.01
N ALA A 601 12.96 -21.14 -12.64
CA ALA A 601 14.24 -21.17 -13.33
C ALA A 601 14.27 -20.19 -14.52
N LYS A 602 15.32 -19.35 -14.56
CA LYS A 602 15.59 -18.39 -15.65
C LYS A 602 16.53 -18.98 -16.68
N ALA A 603 16.38 -18.57 -17.94
CA ALA A 603 17.27 -18.98 -19.02
C ALA A 603 18.50 -18.06 -19.09
N ASN A 604 19.68 -18.57 -18.71
CA ASN A 604 20.94 -17.80 -18.69
C ASN A 604 20.82 -16.45 -17.92
N GLY A 605 20.03 -16.41 -16.84
CA GLY A 605 19.79 -15.20 -16.05
C GLY A 605 18.69 -14.26 -16.58
N ASN A 606 18.16 -14.49 -17.78
CA ASN A 606 17.04 -13.73 -18.36
C ASN A 606 15.70 -14.46 -18.21
N TYR A 607 14.61 -13.70 -18.15
CA TYR A 607 13.26 -14.25 -18.26
C TYR A 607 12.94 -14.58 -19.71
N ASP A 608 12.28 -15.72 -19.93
CA ASP A 608 11.69 -16.05 -21.23
C ASP A 608 10.48 -15.14 -21.52
N THR A 609 10.28 -14.74 -22.77
CA THR A 609 9.13 -13.91 -23.18
C THR A 609 7.79 -14.53 -22.78
N ASN A 610 7.67 -15.86 -22.75
CA ASN A 610 6.45 -16.57 -22.34
C ASN A 610 6.58 -17.18 -20.93
N HIS A 611 7.47 -16.65 -20.09
CA HIS A 611 7.70 -17.15 -18.72
C HIS A 611 6.41 -17.31 -17.91
N ILE A 612 5.52 -16.32 -17.94
CA ILE A 612 4.24 -16.41 -17.22
C ILE A 612 3.25 -17.35 -17.92
N VAL A 613 3.06 -17.18 -19.24
CA VAL A 613 2.09 -17.98 -20.02
C VAL A 613 2.40 -19.48 -20.00
N ASN A 614 3.68 -19.86 -19.90
CA ASN A 614 4.09 -21.26 -19.86
C ASN A 614 3.89 -21.92 -18.49
N ASN A 615 3.90 -21.14 -17.41
CA ASN A 615 3.94 -21.65 -16.03
C ASN A 615 2.65 -21.40 -15.24
N PHE A 616 1.81 -20.45 -15.67
CA PHE A 616 0.58 -20.06 -14.97
C PHE A 616 -0.66 -20.05 -15.86
N ASN A 617 -1.81 -20.35 -15.26
CA ASN A 617 -3.14 -20.27 -15.84
C ASN A 617 -3.98 -19.27 -15.05
N PHE A 618 -4.97 -18.68 -15.70
CA PHE A 618 -5.90 -17.76 -15.06
C PHE A 618 -6.99 -18.54 -14.32
N ASP A 619 -7.05 -18.38 -13.00
CA ASP A 619 -8.12 -18.86 -12.13
C ASP A 619 -9.23 -17.81 -12.10
N GLN A 620 -10.36 -18.16 -12.73
CA GLN A 620 -11.50 -17.25 -12.86
C GLN A 620 -12.23 -17.02 -11.53
N ASP A 621 -12.18 -17.99 -10.62
CA ASP A 621 -12.91 -17.89 -9.35
C ASP A 621 -12.11 -17.00 -8.38
N ALA A 622 -10.79 -17.21 -8.32
CA ALA A 622 -9.88 -16.45 -7.45
C ALA A 622 -9.45 -15.08 -8.01
N ASN A 623 -9.73 -14.78 -9.28
CA ASN A 623 -9.23 -13.58 -9.98
C ASN A 623 -7.69 -13.50 -10.03
N GLU A 624 -7.00 -14.64 -10.07
CA GLU A 624 -5.54 -14.73 -9.92
C GLU A 624 -4.89 -15.67 -10.95
N LEU A 625 -3.59 -15.49 -11.16
CA LEU A 625 -2.79 -16.47 -11.88
C LEU A 625 -2.32 -17.58 -10.93
N THR A 626 -2.63 -18.83 -11.25
CA THR A 626 -2.24 -20.03 -10.49
C THR A 626 -1.36 -20.94 -11.34
N TYR A 627 -0.61 -21.85 -10.71
CA TYR A 627 0.31 -22.73 -11.43
C TYR A 627 -0.41 -23.67 -12.40
N SER A 628 0.10 -23.80 -13.63
CA SER A 628 -0.57 -24.56 -14.70
C SER A 628 -0.60 -26.09 -14.50
N THR A 629 0.28 -26.64 -13.65
CA THR A 629 0.38 -28.08 -13.37
C THR A 629 0.84 -28.32 -11.93
N THR A 630 0.75 -29.57 -11.44
CA THR A 630 1.44 -29.99 -10.20
C THR A 630 2.94 -29.73 -10.39
N VAL A 631 3.47 -28.73 -9.69
CA VAL A 631 4.82 -28.22 -9.93
C VAL A 631 5.87 -29.31 -9.72
N ASN A 632 6.63 -29.60 -10.78
CA ASN A 632 7.81 -30.47 -10.70
C ASN A 632 9.00 -29.67 -10.15
N SER A 633 9.75 -30.22 -9.20
CA SER A 633 10.93 -29.55 -8.62
C SER A 633 11.98 -29.10 -9.65
N SER A 634 11.95 -29.65 -10.88
CA SER A 634 12.87 -29.25 -11.96
C SER A 634 12.62 -27.85 -12.55
N ILE A 635 11.47 -27.22 -12.28
CA ILE A 635 11.16 -25.87 -12.80
C ILE A 635 11.66 -24.75 -11.88
N PHE A 636 12.12 -25.09 -10.68
CA PHE A 636 12.63 -24.12 -9.72
C PHE A 636 14.13 -23.85 -9.93
N GLY A 637 14.54 -22.61 -9.65
CA GLY A 637 15.90 -22.14 -9.72
C GLY A 637 16.75 -22.50 -8.49
N GLN A 638 17.76 -21.68 -8.23
CA GLN A 638 18.60 -21.83 -7.03
C GLN A 638 17.91 -21.21 -5.82
N GLN A 639 18.18 -21.79 -4.64
CA GLN A 639 17.70 -21.23 -3.38
C GLN A 639 18.50 -19.97 -3.02
N GLU A 640 17.77 -18.92 -2.69
CA GLU A 640 18.26 -17.63 -2.26
C GLU A 640 17.85 -17.41 -0.80
N THR A 641 18.58 -16.56 -0.07
CA THR A 641 18.32 -16.29 1.35
C THR A 641 18.16 -14.80 1.55
N TYR A 642 17.04 -14.41 2.15
CA TYR A 642 16.72 -13.02 2.46
C TYR A 642 16.51 -12.84 3.95
N ARG A 643 16.91 -11.67 4.47
CA ARG A 643 16.89 -11.36 5.90
C ARG A 643 16.38 -9.95 6.15
N GLY A 644 15.72 -9.76 7.29
CA GLY A 644 15.26 -8.45 7.74
C GLY A 644 14.98 -8.40 9.23
N CYS A 645 14.64 -7.20 9.71
CA CYS A 645 14.20 -6.97 11.08
C CYS A 645 12.94 -6.10 11.06
N ILE A 646 11.95 -6.45 11.87
CA ILE A 646 10.64 -5.79 11.94
C ILE A 646 10.23 -5.53 13.39
N THR A 647 9.52 -4.43 13.66
CA THR A 647 8.92 -4.16 14.98
C THR A 647 7.65 -4.97 15.14
N LEU A 648 7.49 -5.69 16.25
CA LEU A 648 6.28 -6.47 16.52
C LEU A 648 5.12 -5.55 16.94
N THR A 649 3.88 -5.96 16.66
CA THR A 649 2.67 -5.22 17.06
C THR A 649 1.48 -6.15 17.34
N PRO A 650 0.64 -5.86 18.37
CA PRO A 650 -0.59 -6.59 18.66
C PRO A 650 -1.82 -6.10 17.86
N ASN A 651 -1.66 -5.15 16.92
CA ASN A 651 -2.75 -4.46 16.22
C ASN A 651 -3.79 -5.38 15.55
N THR A 652 -3.39 -6.57 15.11
CA THR A 652 -4.31 -7.55 14.49
C THR A 652 -5.46 -7.94 15.43
N THR A 653 -5.17 -8.06 16.72
CA THR A 653 -6.18 -8.42 17.74
C THR A 653 -7.14 -7.27 18.01
N TYR A 654 -6.65 -6.03 18.06
CA TYR A 654 -7.47 -4.83 18.20
C TYR A 654 -8.39 -4.64 16.99
N ASN A 655 -7.85 -4.76 15.78
CA ASN A 655 -8.63 -4.68 14.54
C ASN A 655 -9.73 -5.73 14.47
N LEU A 656 -9.47 -6.96 14.94
CA LEU A 656 -10.50 -8.00 15.02
C LEU A 656 -11.64 -7.60 15.99
N CYS A 657 -11.31 -7.08 17.18
CA CYS A 657 -12.32 -6.66 18.15
C CYS A 657 -13.20 -5.54 17.60
N GLU A 658 -12.59 -4.53 16.96
CA GLU A 658 -13.31 -3.44 16.29
C GLU A 658 -14.28 -3.98 15.23
N ARG A 659 -13.84 -4.93 14.39
CA ARG A 659 -14.70 -5.53 13.36
C ARG A 659 -15.83 -6.38 13.93
N ILE A 660 -15.59 -7.07 15.04
CA ILE A 660 -16.64 -7.80 15.75
C ILE A 660 -17.68 -6.81 16.30
N ASN A 661 -17.23 -5.75 16.98
CA ASN A 661 -18.12 -4.73 17.54
C ASN A 661 -18.97 -4.04 16.45
N GLU A 662 -18.36 -3.69 15.31
CA GLU A 662 -19.06 -3.14 14.15
C GLU A 662 -20.11 -4.14 13.62
N TYR A 663 -19.76 -5.42 13.46
CA TYR A 663 -20.71 -6.46 13.05
C TYR A 663 -21.88 -6.59 14.04
N LEU A 664 -21.63 -6.60 15.34
CA LEU A 664 -22.67 -6.68 16.38
C LEU A 664 -23.59 -5.45 16.39
N GLN A 665 -23.07 -4.28 16.04
CA GLN A 665 -23.85 -3.06 15.92
C GLN A 665 -24.86 -3.15 14.77
N TYR A 666 -24.45 -3.69 13.61
CA TYR A 666 -25.34 -3.84 12.45
C TYR A 666 -26.24 -5.09 12.52
N TYR A 667 -25.80 -6.15 13.20
CA TYR A 667 -26.50 -7.44 13.28
C TYR A 667 -26.66 -7.93 14.73
N PRO A 668 -27.39 -7.18 15.59
CA PRO A 668 -27.54 -7.53 17.02
C PRO A 668 -28.27 -8.85 17.25
N ASP A 669 -29.14 -9.26 16.32
CA ASP A 669 -29.92 -10.51 16.39
C ASP A 669 -29.18 -11.72 15.78
N SER A 670 -27.90 -11.58 15.44
CA SER A 670 -27.10 -12.68 14.90
C SER A 670 -27.05 -13.87 15.88
N PRO A 671 -27.17 -15.13 15.42
CA PRO A 671 -27.03 -16.31 16.29
C PRO A 671 -25.63 -16.44 16.91
N TYR A 672 -24.64 -15.69 16.41
CA TYR A 672 -23.28 -15.66 16.93
C TYR A 672 -23.05 -14.50 17.92
N ALA A 673 -24.00 -13.59 18.10
CA ALA A 673 -23.79 -12.34 18.82
C ALA A 673 -23.23 -12.53 20.24
N THR A 674 -23.84 -13.43 21.02
CA THR A 674 -23.36 -13.73 22.39
C THR A 674 -21.95 -14.32 22.41
N LYS A 675 -21.61 -15.20 21.45
CA LYS A 675 -20.28 -15.83 21.40
C LYS A 675 -19.20 -14.83 20.96
N LEU A 676 -19.54 -13.98 19.99
CA LEU A 676 -18.66 -12.91 19.52
C LEU A 676 -18.42 -11.86 20.61
N GLN A 677 -19.46 -11.45 21.34
CA GLN A 677 -19.31 -10.57 22.50
C GLN A 677 -18.46 -11.24 23.59
N GLN A 678 -18.66 -12.52 23.88
CA GLN A 678 -17.81 -13.25 24.82
C GLN A 678 -16.35 -13.35 24.36
N ALA A 679 -16.09 -13.41 23.04
CA ALA A 679 -14.74 -13.40 22.50
C ALA A 679 -14.08 -12.03 22.66
N VAL A 680 -14.77 -10.94 22.33
CA VAL A 680 -14.31 -9.56 22.56
C VAL A 680 -14.05 -9.32 24.05
N ASP A 681 -15.01 -9.66 24.91
CA ASP A 681 -14.87 -9.56 26.36
C ASP A 681 -13.64 -10.32 26.87
N LYS A 682 -13.38 -11.53 26.35
CA LYS A 682 -12.19 -12.31 26.72
C LYS A 682 -10.92 -11.63 26.24
N ILE A 683 -10.86 -11.20 24.98
CA ILE A 683 -9.69 -10.53 24.41
C ILE A 683 -9.36 -9.24 25.17
N GLN A 684 -10.38 -8.44 25.51
CA GLN A 684 -10.23 -7.19 26.25
C GLN A 684 -9.94 -7.39 27.75
N LYS A 685 -10.39 -8.50 28.36
CA LYS A 685 -10.19 -8.80 29.79
C LYS A 685 -9.00 -9.72 30.08
N ILE A 686 -8.38 -10.31 29.06
CA ILE A 686 -7.12 -11.04 29.22
C ILE A 686 -6.10 -10.02 29.73
N PRO A 687 -5.56 -10.19 30.95
CA PRO A 687 -4.35 -9.46 31.32
C PRO A 687 -3.33 -9.77 30.23
N THR A 688 -2.67 -8.75 29.71
CA THR A 688 -1.71 -8.78 28.59
C THR A 688 -0.61 -9.86 28.70
N SER A 689 -0.53 -10.57 29.82
CA SER A 689 0.32 -11.74 30.09
C SER A 689 -0.19 -13.11 29.60
N GLN A 690 -1.47 -13.31 29.22
CA GLN A 690 -1.97 -14.71 29.03
C GLN A 690 -2.01 -15.26 27.60
N THR A 691 -1.99 -14.45 26.53
CA THR A 691 -1.71 -14.90 25.14
C THR A 691 -1.52 -13.68 24.25
N THR A 692 -0.29 -13.38 23.83
CA THR A 692 -0.02 -12.26 22.90
C THR A 692 -0.02 -12.78 21.46
N VAL A 693 -0.93 -12.27 20.63
CA VAL A 693 -0.92 -12.47 19.18
C VAL A 693 -0.23 -11.26 18.54
N LEU A 694 0.95 -11.48 17.98
CA LEU A 694 1.74 -10.45 17.31
C LEU A 694 1.77 -10.78 15.83
N ALA A 695 1.38 -9.85 14.96
CA ALA A 695 1.47 -10.05 13.53
C ALA A 695 2.19 -8.87 12.88
N GLN A 696 3.07 -9.16 11.94
CA GLN A 696 3.77 -8.12 11.22
C GLN A 696 4.13 -8.55 9.79
N ILE A 697 4.10 -7.57 8.90
CA ILE A 697 4.55 -7.70 7.52
C ILE A 697 6.09 -7.84 7.51
N LEU A 698 6.64 -8.78 6.73
CA LEU A 698 8.09 -9.00 6.56
C LEU A 698 8.73 -7.89 5.71
N ASN A 699 8.64 -6.67 6.22
CA ASN A 699 9.01 -5.46 5.49
C ASN A 699 10.43 -5.59 4.91
N GLY A 700 10.55 -5.32 3.61
CA GLY A 700 11.81 -5.39 2.88
C GLY A 700 12.01 -6.68 2.09
N PHE A 701 11.14 -7.70 2.24
CA PHE A 701 11.22 -8.94 1.46
C PHE A 701 11.17 -8.67 -0.05
N ASN A 702 10.15 -7.97 -0.53
CA ASN A 702 10.00 -7.62 -1.95
C ASN A 702 11.12 -6.67 -2.42
N LYS A 703 11.60 -5.76 -1.57
CA LYS A 703 12.73 -4.88 -1.90
C LYS A 703 14.02 -5.66 -2.13
N ALA A 704 14.28 -6.70 -1.32
CA ALA A 704 15.44 -7.55 -1.48
C ALA A 704 15.42 -8.32 -2.81
N LEU A 705 14.23 -8.70 -3.31
CA LEU A 705 14.07 -9.31 -4.64
C LEU A 705 14.55 -8.41 -5.78
N ILE A 706 14.53 -7.09 -5.61
CA ILE A 706 15.11 -6.13 -6.59
C ILE A 706 16.45 -5.57 -6.11
N MET A 707 17.20 -6.35 -5.32
CA MET A 707 18.55 -6.05 -4.87
C MET A 707 18.66 -4.71 -4.10
N SER A 708 17.66 -4.43 -3.25
CA SER A 708 17.59 -3.20 -2.46
C SER A 708 17.20 -3.50 -1.02
N LYS A 709 17.78 -2.76 -0.08
CA LYS A 709 17.53 -2.90 1.37
C LYS A 709 17.03 -1.58 1.96
N GLN A 710 15.83 -1.61 2.55
CA GLN A 710 15.30 -0.46 3.29
C GLN A 710 16.03 -0.37 4.64
N THR A 711 16.82 0.69 4.81
CA THR A 711 17.64 0.91 6.00
C THR A 711 18.04 2.37 6.11
N LEU A 712 18.56 2.82 7.26
CA LEU A 712 19.04 4.20 7.43
C LEU A 712 20.04 4.56 6.33
N GLN A 713 19.92 5.77 5.78
CA GLN A 713 20.78 6.25 4.70
C GLN A 713 21.56 7.47 5.15
N LEU A 714 22.82 7.52 4.72
CA LEU A 714 23.65 8.71 4.86
C LEU A 714 23.39 9.67 3.69
N GLN A 715 23.62 10.96 3.91
CA GLN A 715 23.68 11.90 2.79
C GLN A 715 24.89 11.59 1.91
N VAL A 716 24.71 11.76 0.60
CA VAL A 716 25.78 11.61 -0.40
C VAL A 716 26.91 12.57 -0.07
N TYR A 717 28.04 12.00 0.36
CA TYR A 717 29.22 12.74 0.80
C TYR A 717 30.46 11.85 0.76
N ASP A 718 31.57 12.42 0.30
CA ASP A 718 32.90 11.82 0.33
C ASP A 718 33.82 12.70 1.18
N PRO A 719 34.25 12.24 2.36
CA PRO A 719 35.13 12.99 3.24
C PRO A 719 36.58 13.08 2.73
N PHE A 720 36.99 12.22 1.78
CA PHE A 720 38.38 12.11 1.34
C PHE A 720 38.66 12.86 0.03
N ASP A 721 37.63 13.30 -0.70
CA ASP A 721 37.78 14.15 -1.87
C ASP A 721 38.10 15.60 -1.46
N SER A 722 39.36 15.97 -1.61
CA SER A 722 39.93 17.29 -1.24
C SER A 722 40.02 18.26 -2.43
N THR A 723 39.41 17.93 -3.57
CA THR A 723 39.43 18.80 -4.75
C THR A 723 38.52 20.03 -4.57
N ASP A 724 38.80 21.12 -5.31
CA ASP A 724 38.00 22.35 -5.24
C ASP A 724 36.54 22.17 -5.69
N ASN A 725 36.27 21.15 -6.52
CA ASN A 725 34.92 20.79 -6.97
C ASN A 725 34.75 19.25 -6.92
N PRO A 726 34.52 18.69 -5.72
CA PRO A 726 34.45 17.25 -5.52
C PRO A 726 33.35 16.61 -6.34
N PHE A 727 33.65 15.53 -7.05
CA PHE A 727 32.67 14.84 -7.89
C PHE A 727 31.44 14.41 -7.06
N THR A 728 31.68 13.76 -5.91
CA THR A 728 30.63 13.32 -4.99
C THR A 728 29.89 14.51 -4.35
N ASN A 729 30.62 15.44 -3.74
CA ASN A 729 30.04 16.46 -2.85
C ASN A 729 29.33 17.60 -3.59
N THR A 730 29.46 17.71 -4.91
CA THR A 730 28.76 18.74 -5.69
C THR A 730 27.89 18.17 -6.81
N THR A 731 28.43 17.23 -7.60
CA THR A 731 27.77 16.77 -8.82
C THR A 731 26.79 15.66 -8.50
N VAL A 732 27.23 14.62 -7.81
CA VAL A 732 26.37 13.49 -7.44
C VAL A 732 25.34 13.90 -6.40
N GLN A 733 25.75 14.59 -5.33
CA GLN A 733 24.84 15.01 -4.26
C GLN A 733 23.64 15.82 -4.80
N ARG A 734 23.87 16.76 -5.72
CA ARG A 734 22.80 17.55 -6.35
C ARG A 734 21.91 16.68 -7.24
N ALA A 735 22.50 15.75 -7.99
CA ALA A 735 21.75 14.88 -8.91
C ALA A 735 20.82 13.92 -8.16
N VAL A 736 21.31 13.29 -7.09
CA VAL A 736 20.54 12.34 -6.26
C VAL A 736 19.37 13.03 -5.56
N GLY A 737 19.56 14.25 -5.06
CA GLY A 737 18.54 14.94 -4.26
C GLY A 737 18.13 14.10 -3.05
N ASN A 738 16.81 13.89 -2.87
CA ASN A 738 16.25 13.10 -1.77
C ASN A 738 15.94 11.63 -2.16
N GLN A 739 16.54 11.12 -3.24
CA GLN A 739 16.28 9.76 -3.73
C GLN A 739 17.25 8.70 -3.18
N ASN A 740 18.00 9.02 -2.11
CA ASN A 740 18.76 8.05 -1.30
C ASN A 740 17.84 7.34 -0.28
N ILE A 741 16.85 6.61 -0.79
CA ILE A 741 15.74 6.04 0.01
C ILE A 741 15.98 4.58 0.47
N SER A 742 16.93 3.87 -0.13
CA SER A 742 17.31 2.49 0.21
C SER A 742 18.72 2.18 -0.29
N ALA A 743 19.42 1.25 0.34
CA ALA A 743 20.76 0.84 -0.08
C ALA A 743 20.69 -0.24 -1.18
N PRO A 744 21.53 -0.20 -2.22
CA PRO A 744 21.66 -1.31 -3.16
C PRO A 744 22.42 -2.48 -2.53
N VAL A 745 22.02 -3.71 -2.88
CA VAL A 745 22.64 -4.96 -2.40
C VAL A 745 23.12 -5.77 -3.60
N PRO A 746 24.31 -5.45 -4.17
CA PRO A 746 24.77 -6.01 -5.45
C PRO A 746 25.12 -7.51 -5.41
N ILE A 747 25.10 -8.13 -4.23
CA ILE A 747 25.40 -9.56 -4.03
C ILE A 747 24.15 -10.45 -4.06
N ASP A 748 22.96 -9.86 -3.91
CA ASP A 748 21.69 -10.57 -3.97
C ASP A 748 21.31 -10.94 -5.41
N SER A 749 20.28 -11.76 -5.56
CA SER A 749 19.74 -12.13 -6.87
C SER A 749 18.60 -11.21 -7.30
N PHE A 750 18.58 -10.87 -8.59
CA PHE A 750 17.57 -9.99 -9.17
C PHE A 750 16.32 -10.75 -9.64
N ASN A 751 15.23 -10.62 -8.90
CA ASN A 751 13.93 -11.25 -9.08
C ASN A 751 12.78 -10.20 -9.16
N PRO A 752 12.68 -9.41 -10.25
CA PRO A 752 11.63 -8.38 -10.40
C PRO A 752 10.21 -8.93 -10.56
N ILE A 753 10.07 -10.23 -10.86
CA ILE A 753 8.82 -10.97 -10.86
C ILE A 753 8.90 -11.94 -9.68
N ILE A 754 8.02 -11.76 -8.70
CA ILE A 754 7.79 -12.74 -7.64
C ILE A 754 7.16 -13.95 -8.31
N ASP A 755 7.78 -15.11 -8.18
CA ASP A 755 7.24 -16.40 -8.56
C ASP A 755 7.95 -17.49 -7.74
N GLY A 756 7.55 -18.74 -7.93
CA GLY A 756 8.18 -19.85 -7.24
C GLY A 756 7.69 -20.02 -5.81
N ILE A 757 8.60 -20.45 -4.92
CA ILE A 757 8.25 -20.91 -3.57
C ILE A 757 9.11 -20.27 -2.49
N SER A 758 8.56 -20.11 -1.29
CA SER A 758 9.24 -19.50 -0.14
C SER A 758 8.94 -20.22 1.17
N CYS A 759 9.90 -20.24 2.11
CA CYS A 759 9.70 -20.71 3.47
C CYS A 759 10.54 -19.90 4.48
N ILE A 760 10.13 -19.93 5.74
CA ILE A 760 10.90 -19.33 6.83
C ILE A 760 11.98 -20.31 7.28
N SER A 761 13.23 -19.86 7.34
CA SER A 761 14.39 -20.65 7.75
C SER A 761 14.95 -20.28 9.11
N ARG A 762 14.71 -19.05 9.59
CA ARG A 762 15.12 -18.63 10.93
C ARG A 762 14.26 -17.48 11.43
N LEU A 763 13.92 -17.51 12.72
CA LEU A 763 13.22 -16.44 13.42
C LEU A 763 13.86 -16.19 14.76
N ARG A 764 14.02 -14.92 15.13
CA ARG A 764 14.58 -14.50 16.41
C ARG A 764 13.84 -13.30 16.95
N ILE A 765 13.20 -13.46 18.11
CA ILE A 765 12.52 -12.37 18.81
C ILE A 765 13.55 -11.63 19.66
N ILE A 766 13.49 -10.31 19.62
CA ILE A 766 14.33 -9.41 20.40
C ILE A 766 13.44 -8.62 21.35
N ASP A 767 13.87 -8.50 22.60
CA ASP A 767 13.15 -7.77 23.63
C ASP A 767 13.64 -6.32 23.82
N ALA A 768 12.98 -5.56 24.69
CA ALA A 768 13.33 -4.16 24.98
C ALA A 768 14.74 -3.96 25.57
N PHE A 769 15.38 -4.97 26.16
CA PHE A 769 16.77 -4.92 26.62
C PHE A 769 17.79 -5.33 25.53
N GLY A 770 17.29 -5.75 24.36
CA GLY A 770 18.09 -6.32 23.28
C GLY A 770 18.41 -7.81 23.49
N ARG A 771 17.80 -8.49 24.45
CA ARG A 771 17.95 -9.94 24.60
C ARG A 771 17.22 -10.64 23.47
N TYR A 772 17.75 -11.75 22.99
CA TYR A 772 17.11 -12.50 21.92
C TYR A 772 16.76 -13.94 22.28
N LYS A 773 15.70 -14.46 21.66
CA LYS A 773 15.32 -15.87 21.67
C LYS A 773 15.00 -16.34 20.25
N ASP A 774 15.67 -17.38 19.79
CA ASP A 774 15.34 -18.03 18.51
C ASP A 774 14.02 -18.81 18.66
N ILE A 775 13.17 -18.78 17.64
CA ILE A 775 11.90 -19.53 17.59
C ILE A 775 12.10 -20.80 16.76
N PRO A 776 11.73 -21.99 17.26
CA PRO A 776 11.65 -23.19 16.45
C PRO A 776 10.59 -23.03 15.35
N TYR A 777 11.00 -23.08 14.09
CA TYR A 777 10.14 -22.88 12.91
C TYR A 777 9.71 -24.21 12.27
N ASN A 778 9.84 -25.32 12.98
CA ASN A 778 9.64 -26.67 12.44
C ASN A 778 8.18 -27.05 12.17
N LYS A 779 7.20 -26.22 12.57
CA LYS A 779 5.78 -26.38 12.24
C LYS A 779 5.13 -25.02 11.98
N ILE A 780 5.22 -24.54 10.74
CA ILE A 780 4.56 -23.32 10.28
C ILE A 780 3.14 -23.66 9.81
N ILE A 781 2.17 -22.85 10.22
CA ILE A 781 0.80 -22.90 9.71
C ILE A 781 0.72 -22.00 8.47
N TYR A 782 0.07 -22.48 7.41
CA TYR A 782 -0.19 -21.74 6.18
C TYR A 782 -1.69 -21.72 5.90
N PRO A 783 -2.29 -20.64 5.37
CA PRO A 783 -3.71 -20.58 5.01
C PRO A 783 -4.17 -21.74 4.10
N SER A 784 -5.45 -22.13 4.16
CA SER A 784 -5.97 -23.22 3.31
C SER A 784 -5.99 -22.85 1.82
N SER A 785 -5.99 -21.56 1.51
CA SER A 785 -5.82 -21.03 0.14
C SER A 785 -4.38 -21.17 -0.38
N ALA A 786 -3.40 -21.37 0.49
CA ALA A 786 -1.99 -21.46 0.10
C ALA A 786 -1.67 -22.84 -0.49
N ASN A 787 -0.99 -22.84 -1.64
CA ASN A 787 -0.43 -24.05 -2.21
C ASN A 787 0.90 -24.39 -1.54
N THR A 788 0.94 -25.46 -0.75
CA THR A 788 2.17 -25.89 -0.05
C THR A 788 2.92 -26.98 -0.81
N TYR A 789 4.25 -26.88 -0.86
CA TYR A 789 5.15 -27.84 -1.50
C TYR A 789 6.19 -28.35 -0.50
N VAL A 790 6.51 -29.64 -0.56
CA VAL A 790 7.62 -30.20 0.22
C VAL A 790 8.88 -30.20 -0.64
N GLN A 791 9.89 -29.43 -0.26
CA GLN A 791 11.18 -29.38 -0.94
C GLN A 791 12.31 -29.51 0.08
N GLN A 792 13.27 -30.38 -0.19
CA GLN A 792 14.42 -30.65 0.71
C GLN A 792 14.04 -30.96 2.18
N GLY A 793 12.83 -31.48 2.43
CA GLY A 793 12.35 -31.83 3.77
C GLY A 793 11.63 -30.70 4.53
N SER A 794 11.48 -29.52 3.93
CA SER A 794 10.73 -28.38 4.50
C SER A 794 9.46 -28.09 3.69
N ASN A 795 8.45 -27.55 4.35
CA ASN A 795 7.25 -27.03 3.68
C ASN A 795 7.52 -25.61 3.18
N TYR A 796 7.25 -25.38 1.90
CA TYR A 796 7.29 -24.08 1.26
C TYR A 796 5.89 -23.70 0.80
N ILE A 797 5.59 -22.40 0.73
CA ILE A 797 4.39 -21.89 0.05
C ILE A 797 4.74 -21.48 -1.36
N ALA A 798 3.86 -21.73 -2.32
CA ALA A 798 3.88 -21.04 -3.60
C ALA A 798 3.45 -19.59 -3.42
N LEU A 799 4.18 -18.70 -4.07
CA LEU A 799 3.84 -17.30 -4.17
C LEU A 799 3.09 -17.06 -5.48
N TYR A 800 2.07 -16.21 -5.46
CA TYR A 800 1.41 -15.80 -6.70
C TYR A 800 2.33 -14.94 -7.56
N PRO A 801 2.25 -15.04 -8.91
CA PRO A 801 3.11 -14.28 -9.78
C PRO A 801 2.80 -12.78 -9.67
N ARG A 802 3.79 -11.95 -9.36
CA ARG A 802 3.60 -10.48 -9.20
C ARG A 802 4.82 -9.72 -9.68
N ILE A 803 4.63 -8.50 -10.18
CA ILE A 803 5.74 -7.59 -10.44
C ILE A 803 6.04 -6.83 -9.14
N VAL A 804 7.29 -6.89 -8.68
CA VAL A 804 7.72 -6.20 -7.44
C VAL A 804 7.60 -4.69 -7.56
N GLN A 805 8.03 -4.15 -8.70
CA GLN A 805 7.93 -2.72 -8.98
C GLN A 805 6.46 -2.29 -9.06
N PRO A 806 6.08 -1.13 -8.45
CA PRO A 806 4.74 -0.60 -8.59
C PRO A 806 4.32 -0.46 -10.06
N CYS A 807 3.16 -0.99 -10.41
CA CYS A 807 2.61 -0.95 -11.76
C CYS A 807 1.08 -0.82 -11.74
N ARG A 808 0.49 -0.48 -12.89
CA ARG A 808 -0.97 -0.38 -13.05
C ARG A 808 -1.39 -0.90 -14.41
N LEU A 809 -2.62 -1.43 -14.49
CA LEU A 809 -3.29 -1.69 -15.75
C LEU A 809 -4.07 -0.42 -16.12
N GLN A 810 -3.51 0.37 -17.04
CA GLN A 810 -4.22 1.53 -17.60
C GLN A 810 -5.13 1.02 -18.71
N PHE A 811 -6.43 1.09 -18.46
CA PHE A 811 -7.48 0.66 -19.36
C PHE A 811 -8.48 1.80 -19.46
N GLU A 812 -8.48 2.51 -20.59
CA GLU A 812 -9.23 3.76 -20.75
C GLU A 812 -9.90 3.80 -22.13
N PHE A 813 -11.13 4.31 -22.21
CA PHE A 813 -11.82 4.53 -23.48
C PHE A 813 -11.10 5.60 -24.32
N LEU A 814 -11.15 5.47 -25.64
CA LEU A 814 -10.60 6.44 -26.59
C LEU A 814 -11.71 7.26 -27.24
N ALA A 815 -11.40 8.50 -27.59
CA ALA A 815 -12.29 9.38 -28.34
C ALA A 815 -12.51 8.87 -29.77
N THR A 816 -13.71 9.05 -30.31
CA THR A 816 -14.06 8.61 -31.68
C THR A 816 -13.32 9.31 -32.82
N ASP A 817 -12.69 10.46 -32.56
CA ASP A 817 -11.96 11.28 -33.53
C ASP A 817 -10.45 11.33 -33.28
N SER A 818 -9.94 10.61 -32.27
CA SER A 818 -8.52 10.58 -31.93
C SER A 818 -8.09 9.23 -31.36
N LYS A 819 -7.02 8.66 -31.91
CA LYS A 819 -6.39 7.43 -31.41
C LYS A 819 -5.53 7.66 -30.15
N GLU A 820 -5.32 8.91 -29.75
CA GLU A 820 -4.47 9.29 -28.60
C GLU A 820 -5.23 9.98 -27.47
N ALA A 821 -6.45 10.49 -27.73
CA ALA A 821 -7.24 11.19 -26.73
C ALA A 821 -8.07 10.21 -25.90
N GLU A 822 -7.91 10.27 -24.57
CA GLU A 822 -8.77 9.54 -23.63
C GLU A 822 -10.18 10.15 -23.63
N ALA A 823 -11.20 9.29 -23.71
CA ALA A 823 -12.59 9.68 -23.56
C ALA A 823 -12.86 10.09 -22.10
N ASN A 824 -13.29 11.33 -21.90
CA ASN A 824 -13.62 11.87 -20.58
C ASN A 824 -15.14 11.98 -20.41
N LYS A 825 -15.60 12.48 -19.25
CA LYS A 825 -17.05 12.67 -18.96
C LYS A 825 -17.72 13.74 -19.84
N SER A 826 -17.03 14.35 -20.79
CA SER A 826 -17.64 15.31 -21.72
C SER A 826 -18.36 14.56 -22.84
N PRO A 827 -19.62 14.92 -23.17
CA PRO A 827 -20.31 14.38 -24.34
C PRO A 827 -19.66 14.75 -25.68
N ALA A 828 -18.68 15.68 -25.68
CA ALA A 828 -17.83 15.97 -26.82
C ALA A 828 -16.82 14.87 -27.16
N VAL A 829 -16.42 14.07 -26.15
CA VAL A 829 -15.42 13.00 -26.29
C VAL A 829 -16.13 11.66 -26.12
N ASN A 830 -17.01 11.35 -27.06
CA ASN A 830 -17.83 10.15 -27.07
C ASN A 830 -16.98 8.94 -27.53
N PRO A 831 -16.93 7.82 -26.78
CA PRO A 831 -16.19 6.62 -27.15
C PRO A 831 -16.95 5.69 -28.14
N ILE A 832 -18.22 5.99 -28.44
CA ILE A 832 -19.10 5.16 -29.27
C ILE A 832 -18.87 5.44 -30.75
N CYS A 833 -18.17 4.53 -31.44
CA CYS A 833 -17.95 4.55 -32.88
C CYS A 833 -19.23 4.32 -33.69
N GLY A 834 -20.18 3.60 -33.12
CA GLY A 834 -21.47 3.29 -33.72
C GLY A 834 -22.16 2.13 -33.00
N TRP A 835 -23.26 1.66 -33.57
CA TRP A 835 -24.07 0.63 -32.93
C TRP A 835 -24.33 -0.56 -33.83
N ILE A 836 -24.42 -1.73 -33.19
CA ILE A 836 -24.76 -3.00 -33.82
C ILE A 836 -25.97 -3.58 -33.09
N LEU A 837 -26.96 -4.04 -33.86
CA LEU A 837 -28.15 -4.68 -33.30
C LEU A 837 -28.45 -5.98 -34.05
N ILE A 838 -28.73 -7.04 -33.30
CA ILE A 838 -29.09 -8.34 -33.88
C ILE A 838 -30.57 -8.34 -34.28
N ASN A 839 -30.83 -8.70 -35.53
CA ASN A 839 -32.16 -9.00 -36.04
C ASN A 839 -32.34 -10.53 -36.16
N ASN A 840 -33.04 -11.12 -35.19
CA ASN A 840 -33.31 -12.55 -35.11
C ASN A 840 -34.31 -13.04 -36.17
N ILE A 841 -35.12 -12.15 -36.76
CA ILE A 841 -36.07 -12.51 -37.83
C ILE A 841 -35.33 -12.75 -39.15
N ASN A 842 -34.35 -11.90 -39.46
CA ASN A 842 -33.64 -11.95 -40.73
C ASN A 842 -32.27 -12.64 -40.65
N ASN A 843 -31.82 -13.08 -39.48
CA ASN A 843 -30.46 -13.55 -39.21
C ASN A 843 -29.42 -12.54 -39.72
N ALA A 844 -29.54 -11.30 -39.26
CA ALA A 844 -28.74 -10.18 -39.74
C ALA A 844 -28.18 -9.32 -38.61
N LEU A 845 -26.99 -8.75 -38.84
CA LEU A 845 -26.41 -7.67 -38.02
C LEU A 845 -26.76 -6.33 -38.65
N MET A 846 -27.47 -5.48 -37.91
CA MET A 846 -27.84 -4.12 -38.34
C MET A 846 -26.83 -3.10 -37.80
N PHE A 847 -26.42 -2.16 -38.63
CA PHE A 847 -25.42 -1.14 -38.32
C PHE A 847 -26.08 0.24 -38.26
N TYR A 848 -25.74 1.01 -37.23
CA TYR A 848 -26.18 2.40 -37.04
C TYR A 848 -24.97 3.28 -36.73
N ASP A 849 -25.04 4.56 -37.11
CA ASP A 849 -24.02 5.53 -36.70
C ASP A 849 -24.12 5.88 -35.22
N ALA A 850 -23.14 6.60 -34.67
CA ALA A 850 -23.06 6.95 -33.24
C ALA A 850 -24.31 7.68 -32.70
N THR A 851 -25.11 8.31 -33.58
CA THR A 851 -26.35 9.02 -33.21
C THR A 851 -27.61 8.16 -33.28
N GLY A 852 -27.47 6.89 -33.68
CA GLY A 852 -28.57 5.93 -33.80
C GLY A 852 -29.29 5.96 -35.15
N VAL A 853 -28.72 6.60 -36.19
CA VAL A 853 -29.30 6.58 -37.54
C VAL A 853 -28.87 5.30 -38.27
N PRO A 854 -29.80 4.52 -38.87
CA PRO A 854 -29.46 3.26 -39.51
C PRO A 854 -28.67 3.45 -40.81
N ILE A 855 -27.64 2.61 -40.98
CA ILE A 855 -26.76 2.57 -42.15
C ILE A 855 -27.17 1.43 -43.09
N GLY A 856 -27.35 0.23 -42.54
CA GLY A 856 -27.72 -0.97 -43.30
C GLY A 856 -27.61 -2.24 -42.47
N MET A 857 -27.68 -3.40 -43.13
CA MET A 857 -27.58 -4.70 -42.47
C MET A 857 -26.77 -5.72 -43.29
N LEU A 858 -26.03 -6.58 -42.60
CA LEU A 858 -25.39 -7.77 -43.15
C LEU A 858 -26.19 -9.00 -42.77
N GLN A 859 -26.77 -9.65 -43.78
CA GLN A 859 -27.63 -10.81 -43.63
C GLN A 859 -26.86 -12.11 -43.94
N VAL A 860 -27.04 -13.13 -43.10
CA VAL A 860 -26.58 -14.49 -43.39
C VAL A 860 -27.45 -15.07 -44.52
N GLY A 861 -26.91 -15.14 -45.73
CA GLY A 861 -27.57 -15.73 -46.90
C GLY A 861 -27.54 -17.26 -46.88
N GLN A 862 -27.80 -17.91 -48.02
CA GLN A 862 -27.68 -19.37 -48.11
C GLN A 862 -26.24 -19.87 -48.23
N SER A 863 -25.37 -19.09 -48.89
CA SER A 863 -23.98 -19.46 -49.15
C SER A 863 -23.03 -18.25 -49.20
N LYS A 864 -23.51 -17.05 -48.83
CA LYS A 864 -22.76 -15.79 -48.85
C LYS A 864 -23.33 -14.79 -47.84
N ALA A 865 -22.51 -13.87 -47.36
CA ALA A 865 -22.98 -12.67 -46.68
C ALA A 865 -23.65 -11.72 -47.69
N ILE A 866 -24.78 -11.12 -47.31
CA ILE A 866 -25.56 -10.22 -48.18
C ILE A 866 -25.67 -8.85 -47.51
N TRP A 867 -25.17 -7.80 -48.15
CA TRP A 867 -25.36 -6.42 -47.72
C TRP A 867 -26.71 -5.86 -48.20
N ARG A 868 -27.41 -5.11 -47.33
CA ARG A 868 -28.60 -4.33 -47.68
C ARG A 868 -28.52 -2.94 -47.03
N SER A 869 -28.72 -1.89 -47.82
CA SER A 869 -28.77 -0.51 -47.32
C SER A 869 -30.02 -0.26 -46.46
N ALA A 870 -29.93 0.67 -45.49
CA ALA A 870 -31.06 0.99 -44.64
C ALA A 870 -32.23 1.62 -45.44
N PRO A 871 -33.46 1.09 -45.29
CA PRO A 871 -34.62 1.64 -45.99
C PRO A 871 -34.93 3.06 -45.47
N SER A 872 -35.55 3.89 -46.31
CA SER A 872 -35.86 5.31 -46.06
C SER A 872 -34.68 6.28 -45.94
N ILE A 873 -33.45 5.81 -45.68
CA ILE A 873 -32.25 6.66 -45.62
C ILE A 873 -31.48 6.64 -46.95
N TYR A 874 -31.32 5.46 -47.54
CA TYR A 874 -30.56 5.28 -48.78
C TYR A 874 -31.44 4.75 -49.92
N PRO A 875 -31.08 5.00 -51.19
CA PRO A 875 -31.66 4.27 -52.30
C PRO A 875 -31.49 2.74 -52.12
N PHE A 876 -32.43 1.98 -52.69
CA PHE A 876 -32.33 0.52 -52.73
C PHE A 876 -31.04 0.08 -53.44
N ASP A 877 -30.41 -0.99 -52.96
CA ASP A 877 -29.14 -1.53 -53.46
C ASP A 877 -27.93 -0.56 -53.41
N THR A 878 -27.96 0.45 -52.54
CA THR A 878 -26.76 1.27 -52.28
C THR A 878 -25.65 0.40 -51.70
N SER A 879 -24.44 0.49 -52.26
CA SER A 879 -23.29 -0.32 -51.83
C SER A 879 -22.89 0.00 -50.38
N LEU A 880 -22.20 -0.95 -49.74
CA LEU A 880 -21.68 -0.79 -48.37
C LEU A 880 -20.83 0.48 -48.26
N ASP A 881 -19.84 0.64 -49.14
CA ASP A 881 -18.93 1.79 -49.14
C ASP A 881 -19.68 3.14 -49.24
N ALA A 882 -20.72 3.21 -50.06
CA ALA A 882 -21.50 4.44 -50.22
C ALA A 882 -22.38 4.75 -48.99
N CYS A 883 -22.88 3.73 -48.29
CA CYS A 883 -23.66 3.93 -47.07
C CYS A 883 -22.80 4.44 -45.90
N PHE A 884 -21.55 4.00 -45.84
CA PHE A 884 -20.58 4.37 -44.80
C PHE A 884 -19.78 5.65 -45.11
N LEU A 885 -20.06 6.34 -46.21
CA LEU A 885 -19.41 7.62 -46.52
C LEU A 885 -19.68 8.65 -45.41
N ASN A 886 -18.63 9.29 -44.90
CA ASN A 886 -18.67 10.22 -43.75
C ASN A 886 -19.21 9.59 -42.46
N LYS A 887 -19.12 8.27 -42.31
CA LYS A 887 -19.37 7.56 -41.04
C LYS A 887 -18.05 7.20 -40.37
N ASN A 888 -18.13 6.71 -39.13
CA ASN A 888 -16.94 6.34 -38.37
C ASN A 888 -16.16 5.21 -39.08
N ALA A 889 -14.84 5.37 -39.17
CA ALA A 889 -13.96 4.48 -39.91
C ALA A 889 -13.90 3.06 -39.31
N GLU A 890 -13.97 2.94 -37.98
CA GLU A 890 -13.89 1.66 -37.27
C GLU A 890 -15.14 0.82 -37.49
N LEU A 891 -16.31 1.45 -37.44
CA LEU A 891 -17.57 0.77 -37.77
C LEU A 891 -17.59 0.30 -39.24
N TYR A 892 -17.06 1.12 -40.16
CA TYR A 892 -16.91 0.75 -41.56
C TYR A 892 -15.94 -0.43 -41.74
N ASN A 893 -14.77 -0.39 -41.09
CA ASN A 893 -13.76 -1.44 -41.17
C ASN A 893 -14.29 -2.78 -40.65
N LEU A 894 -15.06 -2.77 -39.57
CA LEU A 894 -15.75 -3.96 -39.07
C LEU A 894 -16.76 -4.50 -40.11
N ALA A 895 -17.66 -3.65 -40.61
CA ALA A 895 -18.68 -4.06 -41.58
C ALA A 895 -18.05 -4.60 -42.88
N LYS A 896 -17.00 -3.95 -43.36
CA LYS A 896 -16.27 -4.36 -44.56
C LYS A 896 -15.56 -5.69 -44.37
N THR A 897 -14.88 -5.88 -43.24
CA THR A 897 -14.19 -7.14 -42.93
C THR A 897 -15.16 -8.31 -42.86
N ILE A 898 -16.31 -8.13 -42.21
CA ILE A 898 -17.37 -9.15 -42.17
C ILE A 898 -17.94 -9.43 -43.58
N TYR A 899 -18.06 -8.42 -44.44
CA TYR A 899 -18.65 -8.58 -45.76
C TYR A 899 -17.73 -9.31 -46.76
N ASN A 900 -16.44 -8.96 -46.79
CA ASN A 900 -15.49 -9.50 -47.77
C ASN A 900 -14.00 -9.47 -47.37
N GLY A 901 -13.66 -9.20 -46.11
CA GLY A 901 -12.27 -9.08 -45.67
C GLY A 901 -11.63 -10.36 -45.12
N VAL A 902 -12.39 -11.45 -45.04
CA VAL A 902 -11.91 -12.78 -44.59
C VAL A 902 -12.12 -13.83 -45.68
N ASP A 903 -11.43 -14.97 -45.60
CA ASP A 903 -11.50 -16.03 -46.60
C ASP A 903 -12.90 -16.63 -46.76
N ASN A 904 -13.65 -16.77 -45.64
CA ASN A 904 -15.04 -17.25 -45.64
C ASN A 904 -15.99 -16.29 -44.91
N PRO A 905 -16.44 -15.19 -45.56
CA PRO A 905 -17.30 -14.17 -44.93
C PRO A 905 -18.65 -14.72 -44.46
N PHE A 906 -19.16 -15.74 -45.13
CA PHE A 906 -20.42 -16.39 -44.76
C PHE A 906 -20.32 -17.10 -43.41
N GLU A 907 -19.28 -17.92 -43.23
CA GLU A 907 -19.03 -18.63 -41.99
C GLU A 907 -18.70 -17.66 -40.86
N TYR A 908 -17.87 -16.64 -41.14
CA TYR A 908 -17.53 -15.64 -40.13
C TYR A 908 -18.75 -14.89 -39.61
N LEU A 909 -19.61 -14.38 -40.50
CA LEU A 909 -20.87 -13.72 -40.10
C LEU A 909 -21.80 -14.68 -39.34
N SER A 910 -21.90 -15.94 -39.77
CA SER A 910 -22.76 -16.93 -39.10
C SER A 910 -22.28 -17.25 -37.69
N ASN A 911 -20.97 -17.42 -37.50
CA ASN A 911 -20.38 -17.69 -36.20
C ASN A 911 -20.47 -16.45 -35.30
N LEU A 912 -20.21 -15.26 -35.83
CA LEU A 912 -20.27 -14.00 -35.08
C LEU A 912 -21.69 -13.75 -34.58
N PHE A 913 -22.71 -13.94 -35.42
CA PHE A 913 -24.11 -13.85 -35.02
C PHE A 913 -24.43 -14.76 -33.82
N LYS A 914 -24.03 -16.04 -33.89
CA LYS A 914 -24.30 -17.03 -32.83
C LYS A 914 -23.63 -16.66 -31.52
N VAL A 915 -22.38 -16.22 -31.57
CA VAL A 915 -21.58 -15.88 -30.38
C VAL A 915 -22.08 -14.60 -29.72
N ILE A 916 -22.45 -13.58 -30.52
CA ILE A 916 -23.05 -12.35 -29.96
C ILE A 916 -24.40 -12.69 -29.31
N ASP A 917 -25.26 -13.47 -29.97
CA ASP A 917 -26.57 -13.85 -29.43
C ASP A 917 -26.42 -14.68 -28.14
N SER A 918 -25.54 -15.70 -28.13
CA SER A 918 -25.29 -16.52 -26.95
C SER A 918 -24.74 -15.71 -25.77
N THR A 919 -23.82 -14.78 -26.02
CA THR A 919 -23.19 -13.98 -24.96
C THR A 919 -24.15 -12.92 -24.40
N CYS A 920 -24.95 -12.26 -25.26
CA CYS A 920 -25.90 -11.24 -24.83
C CYS A 920 -26.98 -11.77 -23.87
N THR A 921 -27.32 -13.07 -23.94
CA THR A 921 -28.28 -13.70 -23.01
C THR A 921 -27.75 -13.78 -21.57
N LYS A 922 -26.44 -13.68 -21.38
CA LYS A 922 -25.77 -13.85 -20.08
C LYS A 922 -25.51 -12.51 -19.38
N ILE A 923 -25.44 -11.41 -20.14
CA ILE A 923 -25.29 -10.06 -19.60
C ILE A 923 -26.63 -9.61 -19.00
N VAL A 924 -26.65 -9.09 -17.77
CA VAL A 924 -27.85 -8.52 -17.16
C VAL A 924 -27.79 -6.98 -17.26
N SER A 925 -28.59 -6.42 -18.18
CA SER A 925 -28.65 -4.97 -18.41
C SER A 925 -29.36 -4.27 -17.26
N LYS A 926 -28.88 -3.07 -16.88
CA LYS A 926 -29.55 -2.26 -15.83
C LYS A 926 -30.86 -1.65 -16.31
N GLU A 927 -30.98 -1.39 -17.61
CA GLU A 927 -32.13 -0.77 -18.23
C GLU A 927 -32.57 -1.57 -19.47
N GLN A 928 -33.89 -1.69 -19.66
CA GLN A 928 -34.48 -2.40 -20.79
C GLN A 928 -35.10 -1.39 -21.76
N PHE A 929 -34.39 -1.07 -22.84
CA PHE A 929 -34.85 -0.07 -23.80
C PHE A 929 -35.86 -0.62 -24.82
N PHE A 930 -35.82 -1.92 -25.15
CA PHE A 930 -36.76 -2.55 -26.09
C PHE A 930 -37.75 -3.47 -25.35
N SER A 931 -39.04 -3.35 -25.68
CA SER A 931 -40.13 -4.03 -24.98
C SER A 931 -40.32 -5.52 -25.34
N ASN A 932 -39.64 -6.03 -26.39
CA ASN A 932 -39.78 -7.43 -26.83
C ASN A 932 -38.42 -8.06 -27.25
N PRO A 933 -37.74 -8.79 -26.34
CA PRO A 933 -36.44 -9.40 -26.60
C PRO A 933 -36.50 -10.65 -27.51
N ALA A 934 -37.69 -11.18 -27.83
CA ALA A 934 -37.80 -12.39 -28.66
C ALA A 934 -37.52 -12.11 -30.16
N LEU A 935 -37.79 -10.89 -30.62
CA LEU A 935 -37.60 -10.49 -32.03
C LEU A 935 -36.23 -9.86 -32.27
N LEU A 936 -35.58 -9.36 -31.21
CA LEU A 936 -34.45 -8.44 -31.28
C LEU A 936 -33.42 -8.76 -30.20
N GLY A 937 -32.14 -8.71 -30.58
CA GLY A 937 -31.06 -8.67 -29.61
C GLY A 937 -30.91 -7.28 -28.99
N LYS A 938 -29.97 -7.16 -28.05
CA LYS A 938 -29.64 -5.90 -27.38
C LYS A 938 -28.88 -4.95 -28.33
N PRO A 939 -29.04 -3.63 -28.18
CA PRO A 939 -28.19 -2.65 -28.87
C PRO A 939 -26.79 -2.72 -28.27
N LEU A 940 -25.79 -3.03 -29.10
CA LEU A 940 -24.39 -3.08 -28.69
C LEU A 940 -23.66 -1.86 -29.24
N ALA A 941 -22.88 -1.21 -28.38
CA ALA A 941 -21.99 -0.13 -28.79
C ALA A 941 -20.67 -0.73 -29.29
N LEU A 942 -20.18 -0.26 -30.45
CA LEU A 942 -18.79 -0.43 -30.84
C LEU A 942 -17.99 0.72 -30.24
N VAL A 943 -17.01 0.41 -29.40
CA VAL A 943 -16.16 1.39 -28.72
C VAL A 943 -14.68 1.05 -28.90
N GLN A 944 -13.82 2.06 -28.82
CA GLN A 944 -12.37 1.87 -28.74
C GLN A 944 -11.83 2.14 -27.34
N ALA A 945 -10.82 1.37 -26.95
CA ALA A 945 -10.09 1.57 -25.71
C ALA A 945 -8.59 1.32 -25.92
N SER A 946 -7.78 1.97 -25.09
CA SER A 946 -6.36 1.66 -24.95
C SER A 946 -6.14 0.82 -23.70
N ILE A 947 -5.25 -0.16 -23.80
CA ILE A 947 -4.85 -0.98 -22.65
C ILE A 947 -3.33 -1.19 -22.61
N GLN A 948 -2.74 -0.94 -21.44
CA GLN A 948 -1.31 -1.11 -21.22
C GLN A 948 -0.97 -1.46 -19.75
N LEU A 949 0.07 -2.29 -19.56
CA LEU A 949 0.64 -2.59 -18.25
C LEU A 949 1.78 -1.62 -17.97
N GLN A 950 1.50 -0.56 -17.21
CA GLN A 950 2.43 0.55 -17.01
C GLN A 950 3.19 0.42 -15.69
N LEU A 951 4.52 0.49 -15.74
CA LEU A 951 5.40 0.61 -14.58
C LEU A 951 5.42 2.05 -14.05
N GLN A 952 5.60 2.23 -12.74
CA GLN A 952 5.85 3.53 -12.13
C GLN A 952 7.33 3.90 -12.31
N GLY A 953 7.62 4.79 -13.27
CA GLY A 953 8.98 5.26 -13.57
C GLY A 953 9.75 4.35 -14.54
N LEU A 954 11.08 4.33 -14.41
CA LEU A 954 11.95 3.45 -15.21
C LEU A 954 11.87 2.02 -14.70
N SER A 955 12.17 1.02 -15.54
CA SER A 955 12.16 -0.39 -15.11
C SER A 955 13.19 -0.65 -14.01
N ALA A 956 12.85 -1.47 -13.03
CA ALA A 956 13.80 -1.96 -12.03
C ALA A 956 15.06 -2.55 -12.71
N VAL A 957 16.22 -2.29 -12.12
CA VAL A 957 17.53 -2.62 -12.69
C VAL A 957 18.18 -3.73 -11.88
N ASN A 958 18.89 -4.63 -12.56
CA ASN A 958 19.75 -5.60 -11.91
C ASN A 958 20.96 -4.86 -11.33
N GLU A 959 21.04 -4.80 -10.00
CA GLU A 959 22.08 -4.02 -9.30
C GLU A 959 23.43 -4.75 -9.19
N SER A 960 23.58 -5.96 -9.76
CA SER A 960 24.83 -6.72 -9.69
C SER A 960 26.01 -6.01 -10.37
N TRP A 961 27.22 -6.40 -9.97
CA TRP A 961 28.47 -5.91 -10.56
C TRP A 961 28.61 -6.28 -12.05
N ASP A 962 28.11 -7.45 -12.46
CA ASP A 962 28.11 -7.89 -13.87
C ASP A 962 27.14 -7.08 -14.73
N ALA A 963 25.96 -6.76 -14.18
CA ALA A 963 24.98 -5.90 -14.84
C ALA A 963 25.53 -4.48 -15.01
N LEU A 964 26.13 -3.90 -13.97
CA LEU A 964 26.78 -2.59 -14.05
C LEU A 964 27.90 -2.58 -15.11
N SER A 965 28.73 -3.62 -15.15
CA SER A 965 29.79 -3.75 -16.18
C SER A 965 29.21 -3.77 -17.60
N THR A 966 28.10 -4.49 -17.78
CA THR A 966 27.38 -4.56 -19.07
C THR A 966 26.78 -3.21 -19.46
N ASP A 967 26.18 -2.51 -18.50
CA ASP A 967 25.54 -1.21 -18.72
C ASP A 967 26.56 -0.11 -19.09
N ILE A 968 27.74 -0.12 -18.44
CA ILE A 968 28.85 0.77 -18.79
C ILE A 968 29.28 0.55 -20.26
N LEU A 969 29.40 -0.71 -20.70
CA LEU A 969 29.76 -1.04 -22.08
C LEU A 969 28.68 -0.62 -23.08
N ASN A 970 27.40 -0.73 -22.72
CA ASN A 970 26.28 -0.30 -23.55
C ASN A 970 26.22 1.23 -23.73
N SER A 971 26.82 2.01 -22.83
CA SER A 971 26.95 3.48 -22.89
C SER A 971 25.64 4.28 -22.99
N ASN A 972 24.49 3.63 -22.80
CA ASN A 972 23.17 4.26 -22.75
C ASN A 972 22.59 4.13 -21.34
N PRO A 973 22.67 5.19 -20.50
CA PRO A 973 22.18 5.19 -19.12
C PRO A 973 20.71 4.80 -18.95
N LEU A 974 19.92 4.97 -20.00
CA LEU A 974 18.48 4.71 -19.99
C LEU A 974 18.11 3.28 -20.39
N ASN A 975 19.07 2.53 -20.95
CA ASN A 975 18.89 1.14 -21.34
C ASN A 975 19.74 0.24 -20.43
N ARG A 976 19.24 0.01 -19.22
CA ARG A 976 19.91 -0.77 -18.16
C ARG A 976 19.51 -2.22 -18.19
N THR A 977 20.39 -3.09 -17.72
CA THR A 977 20.16 -4.53 -17.61
C THR A 977 19.04 -4.81 -16.61
N ASN A 978 17.95 -5.43 -17.09
CA ASN A 978 16.76 -5.76 -16.30
C ASN A 978 16.38 -7.25 -16.43
N ASN A 979 17.32 -8.11 -16.82
CA ASN A 979 17.10 -9.54 -17.08
C ASN A 979 15.92 -9.84 -18.03
N GLN A 980 15.56 -8.89 -18.91
CA GLN A 980 14.46 -9.00 -19.87
C GLN A 980 13.06 -9.17 -19.24
N PHE A 981 12.86 -8.81 -17.97
CA PHE A 981 11.51 -8.93 -17.36
C PHE A 981 10.46 -8.06 -18.06
N THR A 982 10.89 -6.95 -18.69
CA THR A 982 10.01 -6.04 -19.46
C THR A 982 9.55 -6.62 -20.80
N THR A 983 10.08 -7.77 -21.24
CA THR A 983 9.61 -8.46 -22.45
C THR A 983 8.69 -9.64 -22.14
N VAL A 984 8.41 -9.90 -20.86
CA VAL A 984 7.55 -11.01 -20.43
C VAL A 984 6.08 -10.69 -20.76
N ASN A 985 5.40 -11.66 -21.36
CA ASN A 985 3.99 -11.58 -21.71
C ASN A 985 3.11 -11.98 -20.51
N PHE A 986 2.22 -11.07 -20.10
CA PHE A 986 1.18 -11.30 -19.11
C PHE A 986 -0.19 -11.40 -19.81
N PRO A 987 -0.96 -12.48 -19.55
CA PRO A 987 -2.28 -12.63 -20.14
C PRO A 987 -3.30 -11.71 -19.46
N VAL A 988 -4.14 -11.07 -20.27
CA VAL A 988 -5.27 -10.26 -19.81
C VAL A 988 -6.56 -10.95 -20.19
N GLN A 989 -7.40 -11.19 -19.20
CA GLN A 989 -8.78 -11.58 -19.36
C GLN A 989 -9.62 -10.30 -19.40
N LEU A 990 -10.13 -9.95 -20.58
CA LEU A 990 -11.14 -8.89 -20.75
C LEU A 990 -12.54 -9.49 -20.63
N GLY A 991 -13.35 -8.89 -19.77
CA GLY A 991 -14.67 -9.37 -19.42
C GLY A 991 -14.64 -10.58 -18.48
N ASP A 992 -15.61 -10.66 -17.58
CA ASP A 992 -15.86 -11.84 -16.76
C ASP A 992 -17.20 -12.47 -17.12
N TYR A 993 -17.13 -13.69 -17.64
CA TYR A 993 -18.30 -14.46 -18.08
C TYR A 993 -19.12 -15.04 -16.92
N GLN A 994 -18.49 -15.29 -15.77
CA GLN A 994 -19.20 -15.76 -14.57
C GLN A 994 -19.91 -14.60 -13.86
N ASN A 995 -19.44 -13.37 -14.08
CA ASN A 995 -20.04 -12.17 -13.54
C ASN A 995 -21.10 -11.61 -14.48
N PHE A 996 -22.37 -11.79 -14.11
CA PHE A 996 -23.52 -11.21 -14.83
C PHE A 996 -23.52 -9.67 -14.92
N GLN A 997 -22.59 -9.00 -14.22
CA GLN A 997 -22.39 -7.56 -14.19
C GLN A 997 -21.23 -7.08 -15.09
N ASP A 998 -20.76 -7.90 -16.04
CA ASP A 998 -19.84 -7.47 -17.10
C ASP A 998 -20.56 -7.24 -18.43
N GLY A 999 -20.31 -6.09 -19.07
CA GLY A 999 -20.96 -5.65 -20.30
C GLY A 999 -20.27 -6.09 -21.58
N LEU A 1000 -19.13 -6.78 -21.53
CA LEU A 1000 -18.36 -7.15 -22.72
C LEU A 1000 -18.97 -8.35 -23.44
N VAL A 1001 -19.26 -8.19 -24.73
CA VAL A 1001 -19.65 -9.30 -25.62
C VAL A 1001 -18.41 -9.95 -26.23
N GLY A 1002 -17.45 -9.13 -26.63
CA GLY A 1002 -16.16 -9.56 -27.17
C GLY A 1002 -15.42 -8.38 -27.79
N TYR A 1003 -14.22 -8.62 -28.29
CA TYR A 1003 -13.33 -7.56 -28.74
C TYR A 1003 -12.42 -7.97 -29.90
N PHE A 1004 -11.79 -6.97 -30.48
CA PHE A 1004 -10.81 -7.05 -31.56
C PHE A 1004 -9.52 -6.38 -31.08
N VAL A 1005 -8.36 -6.89 -31.52
CA VAL A 1005 -7.04 -6.42 -31.07
C VAL A 1005 -6.30 -5.81 -32.26
N SER A 1006 -5.45 -4.82 -32.01
CA SER A 1006 -4.61 -4.24 -33.06
C SER A 1006 -3.58 -5.22 -33.64
N GLY A 1007 -3.45 -5.19 -34.96
CA GLY A 1007 -2.40 -5.87 -35.74
C GLY A 1007 -1.22 -4.95 -36.10
N GLY A 1008 -1.15 -3.79 -35.46
CA GLY A 1008 -0.27 -2.65 -35.78
C GLY A 1008 -0.90 -1.36 -35.23
N ASP A 1009 -0.92 -0.30 -36.04
CA ASP A 1009 -1.60 0.96 -35.71
C ASP A 1009 -3.14 0.90 -35.88
N ASP A 1010 -3.65 -0.18 -36.49
CA ASP A 1010 -5.07 -0.39 -36.78
C ASP A 1010 -5.57 -1.69 -36.13
N VAL A 1011 -6.87 -1.70 -35.80
CA VAL A 1011 -7.56 -2.85 -35.22
C VAL A 1011 -7.80 -3.93 -36.28
N ASP A 1012 -7.44 -5.17 -35.98
CA ASP A 1012 -7.72 -6.31 -36.86
C ASP A 1012 -9.12 -6.87 -36.57
N TYR A 1013 -10.06 -6.60 -37.48
CA TYR A 1013 -11.45 -7.07 -37.40
C TYR A 1013 -11.65 -8.49 -37.96
N SER A 1014 -10.59 -9.18 -38.39
CA SER A 1014 -10.66 -10.54 -38.93
C SER A 1014 -10.76 -11.61 -37.85
N THR A 1015 -10.37 -11.29 -36.61
CA THR A 1015 -10.39 -12.21 -35.47
C THR A 1015 -11.16 -11.60 -34.31
N PHE A 1016 -12.28 -12.21 -33.94
CA PHE A 1016 -13.11 -11.80 -32.81
C PHE A 1016 -12.77 -12.63 -31.57
N TYR A 1017 -12.41 -11.96 -30.47
CA TYR A 1017 -12.10 -12.60 -29.19
C TYR A 1017 -13.33 -12.57 -28.28
N SER A 1018 -13.77 -13.74 -27.82
CA SER A 1018 -14.95 -13.89 -26.96
C SER A 1018 -14.74 -14.98 -25.91
N SER A 1019 -15.76 -15.25 -25.08
CA SER A 1019 -15.75 -16.36 -24.13
C SER A 1019 -15.76 -17.74 -24.80
N GLU A 1020 -16.24 -17.82 -26.05
CA GLU A 1020 -16.39 -19.05 -26.83
C GLU A 1020 -15.44 -19.06 -28.04
N THR A 1021 -15.06 -20.26 -28.51
CA THR A 1021 -14.28 -20.44 -29.75
C THR A 1021 -15.18 -21.08 -30.81
N MET A 1022 -15.24 -20.50 -32.00
CA MET A 1022 -16.12 -21.00 -33.07
C MET A 1022 -15.54 -20.73 -34.47
N GLY A 1023 -15.08 -21.78 -35.14
CA GLY A 1023 -14.32 -21.66 -36.39
C GLY A 1023 -12.95 -21.00 -36.18
N ASP A 1024 -12.31 -20.60 -37.27
CA ASP A 1024 -10.93 -20.06 -37.22
C ASP A 1024 -10.89 -18.58 -36.80
N ASN A 1025 -11.94 -17.82 -37.10
CA ASN A 1025 -11.99 -16.37 -36.86
C ASN A 1025 -12.57 -15.96 -35.49
N ILE A 1026 -13.09 -16.89 -34.69
CA ILE A 1026 -13.57 -16.59 -33.33
C ILE A 1026 -12.75 -17.37 -32.31
N GLN A 1027 -11.99 -16.63 -31.51
CA GLN A 1027 -10.99 -17.15 -30.58
C GLN A 1027 -11.35 -16.82 -29.12
N LYS A 1028 -10.74 -17.55 -28.17
CA LYS A 1028 -10.94 -17.32 -26.74
C LYS A 1028 -10.28 -16.02 -26.26
N SER A 1029 -10.91 -15.31 -25.32
CA SER A 1029 -10.48 -14.02 -24.74
C SER A 1029 -9.14 -14.01 -23.99
N THR A 1030 -8.49 -15.14 -23.78
CA THR A 1030 -7.23 -15.22 -23.02
C THR A 1030 -5.98 -14.90 -23.86
N ASN A 1031 -6.15 -14.55 -25.13
CA ASN A 1031 -5.05 -14.32 -26.08
C ASN A 1031 -4.49 -12.88 -26.06
N LEU A 1032 -5.07 -11.98 -25.26
CA LEU A 1032 -4.52 -10.63 -25.11
C LEU A 1032 -3.33 -10.65 -24.17
N LEU A 1033 -2.13 -10.48 -24.73
CA LEU A 1033 -0.88 -10.43 -23.96
C LEU A 1033 -0.39 -8.99 -23.81
N LEU A 1034 0.03 -8.58 -22.61
CA LEU A 1034 0.67 -7.29 -22.36
C LEU A 1034 2.08 -7.47 -21.80
N GLN A 1035 2.96 -6.53 -22.09
CA GLN A 1035 4.31 -6.48 -21.55
C GLN A 1035 4.46 -5.26 -20.64
N PRO A 1036 5.28 -5.34 -19.56
CA PRO A 1036 5.53 -4.20 -18.70
C PRO A 1036 6.17 -3.03 -19.47
N TYR A 1037 5.53 -1.86 -19.40
CA TYR A 1037 5.90 -0.67 -20.14
C TYR A 1037 6.48 0.42 -19.22
N SER A 1038 7.60 1.01 -19.63
CA SER A 1038 8.14 2.27 -19.11
C SER A 1038 8.33 3.25 -20.27
N ILE A 1039 8.54 4.55 -19.99
CA ILE A 1039 8.63 5.60 -21.03
C ILE A 1039 9.72 5.36 -22.10
N ILE A 1040 10.67 4.47 -21.83
CA ILE A 1040 11.82 4.15 -22.70
C ILE A 1040 11.60 2.85 -23.47
N SER A 1041 10.59 2.04 -23.08
CA SER A 1041 10.24 0.81 -23.78
C SER A 1041 9.54 1.10 -25.10
N LYS A 1042 9.78 0.25 -26.09
CA LYS A 1042 9.32 0.43 -27.48
C LYS A 1042 7.87 0.01 -27.74
N GLN A 1043 7.20 -0.66 -26.79
CA GLN A 1043 5.86 -1.19 -27.06
C GLN A 1043 4.77 -0.17 -26.68
N PRO A 1044 4.01 0.35 -27.65
CA PRO A 1044 2.89 1.24 -27.37
C PRO A 1044 1.74 0.48 -26.70
N ALA A 1045 0.79 1.24 -26.13
CA ALA A 1045 -0.50 0.70 -25.69
C ALA A 1045 -1.18 -0.10 -26.81
N LYS A 1046 -1.87 -1.19 -26.44
CA LYS A 1046 -2.70 -1.92 -27.40
C LYS A 1046 -4.03 -1.19 -27.55
N ILE A 1047 -4.41 -0.91 -28.79
CA ILE A 1047 -5.74 -0.41 -29.11
C ILE A 1047 -6.64 -1.62 -29.34
N ILE A 1048 -7.79 -1.62 -28.66
CA ILE A 1048 -8.81 -2.65 -28.80
C ILE A 1048 -10.14 -2.00 -29.20
N SER A 1049 -10.89 -2.68 -30.07
CA SER A 1049 -12.28 -2.34 -30.35
C SER A 1049 -13.18 -3.36 -29.67
N MET A 1050 -14.16 -2.91 -28.90
CA MET A 1050 -15.02 -3.77 -28.10
C MET A 1050 -16.48 -3.63 -28.53
N LEU A 1051 -17.20 -4.75 -28.52
CA LEU A 1051 -18.66 -4.77 -28.57
C LEU A 1051 -19.18 -4.91 -27.15
N VAL A 1052 -19.91 -3.89 -26.68
CA VAL A 1052 -20.32 -3.79 -25.28
C VAL A 1052 -21.80 -3.44 -25.14
N ASP A 1053 -22.43 -3.95 -24.08
CA ASP A 1053 -23.66 -3.38 -23.54
C ASP A 1053 -23.29 -2.09 -22.78
N PRO A 1054 -23.72 -0.90 -23.24
CA PRO A 1054 -23.30 0.37 -22.64
C PRO A 1054 -23.87 0.61 -21.23
N THR A 1055 -24.84 -0.20 -20.79
CA THR A 1055 -25.50 -0.05 -19.48
C THR A 1055 -24.75 -0.74 -18.33
N VAL A 1056 -23.74 -1.54 -18.67
CA VAL A 1056 -23.01 -2.41 -17.75
C VAL A 1056 -21.50 -2.09 -17.85
N PRO A 1057 -20.75 -2.06 -16.74
CA PRO A 1057 -19.30 -1.83 -16.78
C PRO A 1057 -18.54 -2.98 -17.45
N ILE A 1058 -17.31 -2.71 -17.89
CA ILE A 1058 -16.38 -3.70 -18.46
C ILE A 1058 -15.20 -3.86 -17.52
N ASN A 1059 -14.86 -5.12 -17.19
CA ASN A 1059 -13.72 -5.44 -16.34
C ASN A 1059 -12.53 -5.95 -17.17
N ALA A 1060 -11.33 -5.64 -16.69
CA ALA A 1060 -10.07 -6.17 -17.19
C ALA A 1060 -9.27 -6.76 -16.02
N ASN A 1061 -8.94 -8.05 -16.11
CA ASN A 1061 -8.19 -8.75 -15.10
C ASN A 1061 -6.92 -9.37 -15.70
N ILE A 1062 -5.77 -9.14 -15.06
CA ILE A 1062 -4.45 -9.67 -15.45
C ILE A 1062 -3.91 -10.69 -14.44
N GLY A 1063 -4.63 -10.92 -13.33
CA GLY A 1063 -4.32 -11.88 -12.26
C GLY A 1063 -3.10 -11.54 -11.40
N ILE A 1064 -2.38 -10.46 -11.74
CA ILE A 1064 -1.21 -9.93 -11.03
C ILE A 1064 -1.42 -8.53 -10.44
N LEU A 1065 -2.59 -7.93 -10.69
CA LEU A 1065 -3.02 -6.61 -10.25
C LEU A 1065 -4.52 -6.66 -9.95
N PRO A 1066 -5.04 -5.78 -9.08
CA PRO A 1066 -6.48 -5.65 -8.88
C PRO A 1066 -7.25 -5.42 -10.19
N VAL A 1067 -8.47 -5.95 -10.25
CA VAL A 1067 -9.35 -5.80 -11.43
C VAL A 1067 -9.59 -4.31 -11.73
N THR A 1068 -9.36 -3.92 -12.99
CA THR A 1068 -9.64 -2.58 -13.49
C THR A 1068 -11.02 -2.57 -14.16
N THR A 1069 -11.84 -1.56 -13.87
CA THR A 1069 -13.21 -1.44 -14.38
C THR A 1069 -13.43 -0.09 -15.06
N ILE A 1070 -14.04 -0.09 -16.24
CA ILE A 1070 -14.48 1.13 -16.95
C ILE A 1070 -15.98 1.07 -17.26
N SER A 1071 -16.61 2.23 -17.43
CA SER A 1071 -18.04 2.34 -17.73
C SER A 1071 -18.35 3.54 -18.62
N ILE A 1072 -19.30 3.40 -19.54
CA ILE A 1072 -19.77 4.50 -20.39
C ILE A 1072 -20.78 5.35 -19.60
N PRO A 1073 -20.60 6.68 -19.50
CA PRO A 1073 -21.58 7.56 -18.87
C PRO A 1073 -22.98 7.47 -19.53
N PRO A 1074 -24.08 7.39 -18.74
CA PRO A 1074 -25.44 7.26 -19.27
C PRO A 1074 -25.87 8.34 -20.28
N ASP A 1075 -25.42 9.57 -20.08
CA ASP A 1075 -25.69 10.72 -20.94
C ASP A 1075 -25.19 10.53 -22.39
N GLN A 1076 -24.19 9.65 -22.60
CA GLN A 1076 -23.64 9.39 -23.93
C GLN A 1076 -24.46 8.41 -24.78
N TYR A 1077 -25.35 7.61 -24.17
CA TYR A 1077 -26.13 6.60 -24.90
C TYR A 1077 -27.66 6.69 -24.73
N VAL A 1078 -28.16 7.19 -23.60
CA VAL A 1078 -29.61 7.12 -23.28
C VAL A 1078 -30.47 7.80 -24.36
N GLN A 1079 -30.07 8.99 -24.83
CA GLN A 1079 -30.84 9.69 -25.87
C GLN A 1079 -30.76 9.01 -27.23
N THR A 1080 -29.59 8.46 -27.57
CA THR A 1080 -29.38 7.71 -28.81
C THR A 1080 -30.24 6.46 -28.86
N LEU A 1081 -30.27 5.68 -27.78
CA LEU A 1081 -31.08 4.46 -27.70
C LEU A 1081 -32.59 4.75 -27.83
N LYS A 1082 -33.08 5.85 -27.26
CA LYS A 1082 -34.48 6.29 -27.41
C LYS A 1082 -34.85 6.67 -28.85
N ASN A 1083 -33.88 7.16 -29.64
CA ASN A 1083 -34.12 7.62 -31.01
C ASN A 1083 -34.00 6.49 -32.05
N MET A 1084 -33.51 5.30 -31.67
CA MET A 1084 -33.35 4.18 -32.59
C MET A 1084 -34.69 3.60 -33.02
N TYR A 1085 -34.82 3.39 -34.33
CA TYR A 1085 -35.90 2.60 -34.91
C TYR A 1085 -35.33 1.39 -35.63
N ILE A 1086 -36.14 0.36 -35.77
CA ILE A 1086 -35.71 -0.93 -36.32
C ILE A 1086 -36.52 -1.26 -37.55
N THR A 1087 -35.89 -1.87 -38.56
CA THR A 1087 -36.56 -2.32 -39.77
C THR A 1087 -36.31 -3.79 -40.04
N PHE A 1088 -37.39 -4.53 -40.32
CA PHE A 1088 -37.37 -5.95 -40.64
C PHE A 1088 -37.74 -6.13 -42.10
N LEU A 1089 -36.88 -6.78 -42.89
CA LEU A 1089 -37.23 -7.14 -44.25
C LEU A 1089 -38.32 -8.20 -44.18
N THR A 1090 -39.53 -7.85 -44.62
CA THR A 1090 -40.70 -8.72 -44.59
C THR A 1090 -41.26 -8.74 -46.00
N ALA A 1091 -40.68 -9.56 -46.87
CA ALA A 1091 -41.07 -9.63 -48.28
C ALA A 1091 -40.99 -11.07 -48.81
N PRO A 1092 -41.96 -11.53 -49.61
CA PRO A 1092 -43.23 -10.88 -49.94
C PRO A 1092 -44.28 -10.99 -48.82
N VAL A 1093 -45.16 -9.99 -48.67
CA VAL A 1093 -46.32 -10.03 -47.76
C VAL A 1093 -47.61 -9.91 -48.56
N ILE A 1094 -48.60 -10.72 -48.19
CA ILE A 1094 -49.96 -10.60 -48.73
C ILE A 1094 -50.68 -9.51 -47.94
N SER A 1095 -51.23 -8.51 -48.63
CA SER A 1095 -52.01 -7.43 -48.04
C SER A 1095 -53.33 -7.23 -48.78
N ALA A 1096 -54.31 -6.58 -48.14
CA ALA A 1096 -55.55 -6.18 -48.80
C ALA A 1096 -55.29 -5.08 -49.84
N MET A 1097 -55.95 -5.16 -50.99
CA MET A 1097 -55.85 -4.14 -52.04
C MET A 1097 -56.65 -2.89 -51.64
N ILE A 1098 -55.98 -1.75 -51.44
CA ILE A 1098 -56.61 -0.48 -51.02
C ILE A 1098 -57.13 0.26 -52.26
N THR A 1099 -58.45 0.44 -52.39
CA THR A 1099 -59.10 1.08 -53.55
C THR A 1099 -59.47 2.55 -53.36
N SER A 1100 -59.18 3.18 -52.22
CA SER A 1100 -59.51 4.59 -51.93
C SER A 1100 -58.43 5.33 -51.14
N SER A 1101 -58.17 6.58 -51.52
CA SER A 1101 -57.02 7.40 -51.12
C SER A 1101 -57.06 8.03 -49.71
N SER A 1102 -58.02 7.69 -48.84
CA SER A 1102 -58.25 8.43 -47.58
C SER A 1102 -58.01 7.67 -46.27
N SER A 1103 -57.54 6.41 -46.27
CA SER A 1103 -56.93 5.79 -45.08
C SER A 1103 -56.03 4.63 -45.48
N LEU A 1104 -54.74 4.90 -45.58
CA LEU A 1104 -53.69 3.90 -45.76
C LEU A 1104 -53.42 3.25 -44.40
N THR A 1105 -54.24 2.28 -43.99
CA THR A 1105 -53.89 1.35 -42.91
C THR A 1105 -53.85 -0.05 -43.49
N SER A 1106 -52.66 -0.52 -43.86
CA SER A 1106 -52.44 -1.91 -44.26
C SER A 1106 -52.59 -2.78 -43.00
N SER A 1107 -53.62 -3.62 -42.93
CA SER A 1107 -53.79 -4.57 -41.83
C SER A 1107 -52.85 -5.76 -42.01
N ILE A 1108 -51.73 -5.74 -41.27
CA ILE A 1108 -50.77 -6.85 -41.18
C ILE A 1108 -50.93 -7.48 -39.79
N PRO A 1109 -51.07 -8.81 -39.67
CA PRO A 1109 -51.21 -9.48 -38.37
C PRO A 1109 -49.87 -9.39 -37.61
N LEU A 1110 -49.81 -8.46 -36.66
CA LEU A 1110 -48.64 -8.19 -35.81
C LEU A 1110 -49.04 -8.25 -34.34
N SER A 1111 -48.08 -8.52 -33.47
CA SER A 1111 -48.24 -8.34 -32.02
C SER A 1111 -48.42 -6.86 -31.70
N LYS A 1112 -49.28 -6.58 -30.72
CA LYS A 1112 -49.37 -5.24 -30.13
C LYS A 1112 -48.19 -5.07 -29.17
N GLU A 1113 -47.31 -4.13 -29.49
CA GLU A 1113 -46.13 -3.83 -28.67
C GLU A 1113 -46.45 -2.66 -27.72
N ASN A 1114 -46.06 -2.78 -26.44
CA ASN A 1114 -46.17 -1.69 -25.49
C ASN A 1114 -45.05 -0.67 -25.75
N GLY A 1115 -45.40 0.60 -25.93
CA GLY A 1115 -44.44 1.69 -26.13
C GLY A 1115 -43.76 1.72 -27.50
N ALA A 1116 -44.34 1.08 -28.52
CA ALA A 1116 -43.81 1.11 -29.88
C ALA A 1116 -44.93 1.06 -30.93
N ASN A 1117 -44.70 1.68 -32.09
CA ASN A 1117 -45.64 1.75 -33.20
C ASN A 1117 -45.06 1.12 -34.47
N TRP A 1118 -45.86 0.29 -35.13
CA TRP A 1118 -45.52 -0.35 -36.40
C TRP A 1118 -45.87 0.53 -37.59
N THR A 1119 -44.95 0.66 -38.54
CA THR A 1119 -45.17 1.25 -39.86
C THR A 1119 -44.66 0.31 -40.95
N TRP A 1120 -45.26 0.39 -42.14
CA TRP A 1120 -44.84 -0.31 -43.36
C TRP A 1120 -44.04 0.65 -44.21
N VAL A 1121 -42.82 0.28 -44.55
CA VAL A 1121 -41.94 1.05 -45.44
C VAL A 1121 -41.79 0.28 -46.75
N GLN A 1122 -42.05 0.94 -47.88
CA GLN A 1122 -41.85 0.35 -49.21
C GLN A 1122 -41.19 1.33 -50.17
N ALA A 1123 -40.37 0.78 -51.06
CA ALA A 1123 -39.74 1.51 -52.15
C ALA A 1123 -40.64 1.47 -53.40
N GLN A 1124 -41.01 2.63 -53.92
CA GLN A 1124 -41.74 2.75 -55.18
C GLN A 1124 -40.86 3.37 -56.25
N LYS A 1125 -40.65 2.63 -57.34
CA LYS A 1125 -39.94 3.13 -58.51
C LYS A 1125 -40.82 4.16 -59.25
N GLN A 1126 -40.32 5.37 -59.35
CA GLN A 1126 -40.99 6.47 -60.05
C GLN A 1126 -40.76 6.38 -61.57
N PRO A 1127 -41.58 7.06 -62.39
CA PRO A 1127 -41.44 7.07 -63.85
C PRO A 1127 -40.07 7.57 -64.35
N ASP A 1128 -39.36 8.36 -63.55
CA ASP A 1128 -38.00 8.87 -63.83
C ASP A 1128 -36.88 7.91 -63.37
N ASN A 1129 -37.23 6.67 -63.03
CA ASN A 1129 -36.37 5.66 -62.39
C ASN A 1129 -35.84 6.03 -60.99
N SER A 1130 -36.24 7.15 -60.39
CA SER A 1130 -35.92 7.44 -59.00
C SER A 1130 -36.71 6.51 -58.06
N ILE A 1131 -36.15 6.22 -56.88
CA ILE A 1131 -36.82 5.43 -55.86
C ILE A 1131 -37.38 6.38 -54.81
N LYS A 1132 -38.69 6.35 -54.61
CA LYS A 1132 -39.35 7.08 -53.53
C LYS A 1132 -39.76 6.11 -52.43
N TRP A 1133 -39.31 6.37 -51.22
CA TRP A 1133 -39.76 5.66 -50.03
C TRP A 1133 -41.14 6.18 -49.60
N THR A 1134 -42.03 5.26 -49.24
CA THR A 1134 -43.33 5.57 -48.65
C THR A 1134 -43.45 4.82 -47.32
N GLU A 1135 -43.84 5.52 -46.27
CA GLU A 1135 -44.08 4.96 -44.94
C GLU A 1135 -45.55 5.10 -44.57
N VAL A 1136 -46.15 4.02 -44.09
CA VAL A 1136 -47.59 3.90 -43.84
C VAL A 1136 -47.81 3.31 -42.45
N ALA A 1137 -48.68 3.89 -41.62
CA ALA A 1137 -48.98 3.32 -40.30
C ALA A 1137 -49.70 1.96 -40.41
N ILE A 1138 -49.31 1.00 -39.56
CA ILE A 1138 -49.95 -0.31 -39.46
C ILE A 1138 -50.73 -0.36 -38.15
N THR A 1139 -51.99 -0.78 -38.22
CA THR A 1139 -52.76 -1.15 -37.03
C THR A 1139 -52.63 -2.65 -36.81
N PRO A 1140 -52.05 -3.12 -35.69
CA PRO A 1140 -52.01 -4.54 -35.37
C PRO A 1140 -53.44 -5.05 -35.18
N ASP A 1141 -53.90 -5.93 -36.06
CA ASP A 1141 -55.25 -6.50 -35.97
C ASP A 1141 -55.24 -8.02 -36.20
N SER A 1142 -56.03 -8.72 -35.39
CA SER A 1142 -56.25 -10.16 -35.46
C SER A 1142 -57.35 -10.45 -36.47
N THR A 1143 -56.98 -10.60 -37.74
CA THR A 1143 -57.75 -11.20 -38.86
C THR A 1143 -58.86 -10.36 -39.53
N ILE A 1144 -58.72 -10.14 -40.85
CA ILE A 1144 -59.47 -10.79 -41.96
C ILE A 1144 -58.88 -10.24 -43.27
N PHE A 1145 -58.30 -11.09 -44.13
CA PHE A 1145 -57.93 -10.70 -45.50
C PHE A 1145 -59.22 -10.44 -46.30
N ALA A 1146 -59.47 -9.19 -46.70
CA ALA A 1146 -60.53 -8.86 -47.65
C ALA A 1146 -60.32 -9.60 -48.99
N ASN A 1147 -61.40 -9.82 -49.74
CA ASN A 1147 -61.43 -10.69 -50.93
C ASN A 1147 -60.46 -10.30 -52.07
N ASN A 1148 -59.91 -9.08 -52.08
CA ASN A 1148 -58.89 -8.65 -53.04
C ASN A 1148 -57.52 -8.58 -52.37
N LYS A 1149 -56.60 -9.45 -52.81
CA LYS A 1149 -55.24 -9.60 -52.27
C LYS A 1149 -54.23 -9.01 -53.24
N GLN A 1150 -53.22 -8.34 -52.71
CA GLN A 1150 -52.03 -7.92 -53.43
C GLN A 1150 -50.79 -8.45 -52.72
N ILE A 1151 -49.73 -8.67 -53.50
CA ILE A 1151 -48.39 -8.91 -52.96
C ILE A 1151 -47.72 -7.55 -52.85
N ILE A 1152 -47.23 -7.23 -51.66
CA ILE A 1152 -46.40 -6.05 -51.41
C ILE A 1152 -45.04 -6.50 -50.91
N GLU A 1153 -44.02 -5.76 -51.31
CA GLU A 1153 -42.64 -5.95 -50.89
C GLU A 1153 -42.21 -4.72 -50.10
N GLY A 1154 -41.59 -4.93 -48.95
CA GLY A 1154 -41.22 -3.85 -48.07
C GLY A 1154 -40.64 -4.32 -46.75
N TRP A 1155 -40.63 -3.39 -45.80
CA TRP A 1155 -40.08 -3.55 -44.46
C TRP A 1155 -41.11 -3.17 -43.42
N LEU A 1156 -41.16 -3.95 -42.35
CA LEU A 1156 -41.81 -3.51 -41.11
C LEU A 1156 -40.84 -2.61 -40.37
N LYS A 1157 -41.28 -1.42 -39.97
CA LYS A 1157 -40.51 -0.48 -39.17
C LYS A 1157 -41.16 -0.34 -37.80
N LEU A 1158 -40.37 -0.53 -36.74
CA LEU A 1158 -40.78 -0.39 -35.35
C LEU A 1158 -40.17 0.90 -34.81
N ASN A 1159 -41.02 1.87 -34.51
CA ASN A 1159 -40.63 3.14 -33.88
C ASN A 1159 -40.95 3.07 -32.38
N GLN A 1160 -40.01 3.43 -31.51
CA GLN A 1160 -40.31 3.62 -30.09
C GLN A 1160 -41.14 4.88 -29.87
N SER A 1161 -42.04 4.86 -28.88
CA SER A 1161 -42.95 5.96 -28.55
C SER A 1161 -42.37 6.96 -27.57
#